data_AF-A0A1Z5T6N9-F1
#
_entry.id   AF-A0A1Z5T6N9-F1
#
_cell.length_a   1.000
_cell.length_b   1.000
_cell.length_c   1.000
_cell.angle_alpha   90.00
_cell.angle_beta   90.00
_cell.angle_gamma   90.00
#
_symmetry.space_group_name_H-M   'P 1'
#
loop_
_entity.id
_entity.type
_entity.pdbx_description
1 polymer ?
#
loop_
_entity_poly.entity_id
_entity_poly.type
_entity_poly.pdbx_seq_one_letter_code
_entity_poly.pdbx_strand_id
1 'polypeptide(L)'
;MDEQEFVSLLRALLEPDTNKVKQATGQLNKSYYTSPQSVVALIHIITSNQSPELRQLAAVEVRKLVSKHWLNVPQDAKPQLRQQLLQSTIDDTDAKPRHSKARVIAAIAKVDLEDGQWEELPGMLQQAATSQQVRHREVGIYIIFTLLEAMPDIFQENMTQMLTLFNRTVQDPESVEVRINTMLALSELAMVLDTDEDMKSLKSFQDTIPHMVKILQHCIETDDEEHAMQAFDVFNKLLSYESAFLNTHFGDLLHFFMQVSANTEVDEDVRSQALSFLMQAARYRKLKVQSLKAGEQMTTMCIQIATELEELPSEEDEVSPARSALGLLDILSESLPPSQVAVPLLKAIGPYVQNPDPSHRRAGILALGMCVEGAPDFIATQLKEILPVVLHLLEDQNSGVRSAALNGVARLADDLAEDMSKEHARLIPALIKNFDLALQAMRSAQPSSKEYELNSHILKASCMAVDSLIEGFDQEDASKYVNELVPRFAMLVEHQDHRVQMAAVSAIGSIAAGAEEAFKPYFEKSMQTLGKFISIKDDEDELELRSIAIDALGKVAGAVGAEAFQQFVQPLMHSSEEGLHLDNQRLKETSYILWSTLARVYEENFDAFLPGVVKALLDCLEQEETDSEVQLGAEASDLVGQEVTIAGKKIKVAGAGGVVEGAEGGDDEEDDLVQELMEGDEDDDDWDDLGAVTGVAMEKEIAVEVLGDVLTHTKAKYLPYMQKTVEVVLPLLDHSYEGVRKSAVGTMWRAYACLWGLAEDGGMQKWQPGLPLKVKPSADLEKLGDLVMKGSLALWEEEMDRATVTEINRNMAATLKLCGPAILAPGPTPGNSTPLEQITALLMMLLQKQHPCQKLEEDLDEADALEAESSEYDWLAIETAMEVITALSTALGPQFSELWKIFESPVVKYTSSQERFERSASVGTIGECVEGMQDGCTAYTGRLMRVLQKRLGDEDPEVKSNAAFAIGLLCLNSNDAKEVLGNYNTILQTLEPLLAKQSASPSEHEARLLDNAAGCVSRMIKKAPQNVPLEEVLPRLVDILPLKEDFRENEPVFDMIVALYQAQNSVMQGQTERLMPVFEKVLGPPEEQLSDETKGKVQQLVQYLRR
;
A
#
# COMPACT_ATOMS: atom_id res chain seq x y z
N MET A 1 30.41 -32.94 36.87
CA MET A 1 29.68 -33.20 35.62
C MET A 1 30.17 -34.53 35.08
N ASP A 2 29.28 -35.44 34.66
CA ASP A 2 29.70 -36.67 33.96
C ASP A 2 29.97 -36.30 32.49
N GLU A 3 31.25 -36.27 32.11
CA GLU A 3 31.70 -35.85 30.78
C GLU A 3 31.33 -36.85 29.68
N GLN A 4 31.23 -38.15 29.99
CA GLN A 4 30.89 -39.17 28.99
C GLN A 4 29.40 -39.11 28.65
N GLU A 5 28.56 -38.94 29.66
CA GLU A 5 27.12 -38.77 29.47
C GLU A 5 26.82 -37.44 28.74
N PHE A 6 27.49 -36.35 29.12
CA PHE A 6 27.29 -35.05 28.49
C PHE A 6 27.63 -35.05 26.98
N VAL A 7 28.78 -35.64 26.62
CA VAL A 7 29.18 -35.78 25.20
C VAL A 7 28.24 -36.73 24.44
N SER A 8 27.71 -37.76 25.09
CA SER A 8 26.73 -38.66 24.48
C SER A 8 25.42 -37.95 24.18
N LEU A 9 24.96 -37.07 25.07
CA LEU A 9 23.74 -36.29 24.85
C LEU A 9 23.91 -35.28 23.72
N LEU A 10 25.06 -34.60 23.63
CA LEU A 10 25.35 -33.71 22.50
C LEU A 10 25.40 -34.46 21.17
N ARG A 11 25.96 -35.67 21.13
CA ARG A 11 25.93 -36.51 19.92
C ARG A 11 24.52 -36.92 19.51
N ALA A 12 23.63 -37.15 20.48
CA ALA A 12 22.25 -37.49 20.20
C ALA A 12 21.46 -36.32 19.56
N LEU A 13 21.94 -35.07 19.69
CA LEU A 13 21.38 -33.92 18.98
C LEU A 13 21.73 -33.91 17.48
N LEU A 14 22.74 -34.69 17.07
CA LEU A 14 23.18 -34.80 15.68
C LEU A 14 22.55 -36.02 14.97
N GLU A 15 21.64 -36.75 15.63
CA GLU A 15 20.93 -37.88 15.02
C GLU A 15 19.65 -37.39 14.31
N PRO A 16 19.31 -37.92 13.11
CA PRO A 16 18.05 -37.63 12.43
C PRO A 16 16.89 -38.41 13.07
N ASP A 17 16.66 -38.17 14.37
CA ASP A 17 15.61 -38.80 15.17
C ASP A 17 15.03 -37.75 16.12
N THR A 18 13.94 -37.10 15.70
CA THR A 18 13.28 -35.99 16.41
C THR A 18 12.94 -36.34 17.86
N ASN A 19 12.61 -37.60 18.16
CA ASN A 19 12.27 -38.03 19.51
C ASN A 19 13.52 -38.11 20.40
N LYS A 20 14.63 -38.64 19.88
CA LYS A 20 15.90 -38.66 20.60
C LYS A 20 16.47 -37.26 20.79
N VAL A 21 16.40 -36.40 19.78
CA VAL A 21 16.81 -34.99 19.87
C VAL A 21 16.03 -34.30 20.98
N LYS A 22 14.69 -34.41 20.99
CA LYS A 22 13.84 -33.84 22.06
C LYS A 22 14.21 -34.38 23.45
N GLN A 23 14.45 -35.67 23.59
CA GLN A 23 14.84 -36.29 24.85
C GLN A 23 16.22 -35.77 25.34
N ALA A 24 17.20 -35.73 24.45
CA ALA A 24 18.55 -35.26 24.73
C ALA A 24 18.55 -33.77 25.12
N THR A 25 17.84 -32.92 24.36
CA THR A 25 17.64 -31.50 24.67
C THR A 25 16.99 -31.30 26.03
N GLY A 26 15.94 -32.07 26.35
CA GLY A 26 15.28 -32.02 27.65
C GLY A 26 16.21 -32.39 28.80
N GLN A 27 17.07 -33.39 28.62
CA GLN A 27 18.04 -33.82 29.64
C GLN A 27 19.19 -32.81 29.80
N LEU A 28 19.73 -32.27 28.69
CA LEU A 28 20.73 -31.22 28.70
C LEU A 28 20.24 -29.98 29.45
N ASN A 29 19.02 -29.50 29.14
CA ASN A 29 18.39 -28.37 29.80
C ASN A 29 18.18 -28.58 31.30
N LYS A 30 17.70 -29.77 31.71
CA LYS A 30 17.37 -30.05 33.12
C LYS A 30 18.60 -30.35 33.98
N SER A 31 19.62 -31.02 33.44
CA SER A 31 20.70 -31.62 34.23
C SER A 31 22.07 -30.99 34.03
N TYR A 32 22.31 -30.28 32.92
CA TYR A 32 23.63 -29.74 32.58
C TYR A 32 23.63 -28.23 32.40
N TYR A 33 22.73 -27.68 31.58
CA TYR A 33 22.70 -26.25 31.22
C TYR A 33 22.25 -25.32 32.34
N THR A 34 21.86 -25.85 33.50
CA THR A 34 21.60 -25.07 34.71
C THR A 34 22.87 -24.69 35.50
N SER A 35 24.03 -25.24 35.11
CA SER A 35 25.28 -25.16 35.88
C SER A 35 26.37 -24.41 35.12
N PRO A 36 27.13 -23.48 35.76
CA PRO A 36 28.25 -22.79 35.10
C PRO A 36 29.37 -23.71 34.62
N GLN A 37 29.47 -24.92 35.18
CA GLN A 37 30.42 -25.93 34.73
C GLN A 37 30.11 -26.43 33.31
N SER A 38 28.88 -26.27 32.81
CA SER A 38 28.54 -26.59 31.42
C SER A 38 29.28 -25.72 30.42
N VAL A 39 29.43 -24.42 30.71
CA VAL A 39 30.19 -23.49 29.86
C VAL A 39 31.65 -23.92 29.75
N VAL A 40 32.27 -24.27 30.89
CA VAL A 40 33.67 -24.75 30.91
C VAL A 40 33.82 -26.06 30.12
N ALA A 41 32.88 -27.01 30.29
CA ALA A 41 32.90 -28.29 29.61
C ALA A 41 32.71 -28.13 28.09
N LEU A 42 31.79 -27.27 27.67
CA LEU A 42 31.57 -26.97 26.26
C LEU A 42 32.78 -26.26 25.63
N ILE A 43 33.38 -25.26 26.27
CA ILE A 43 34.63 -24.63 25.79
C ILE A 43 35.76 -25.66 25.64
N HIS A 44 35.87 -26.61 26.57
CA HIS A 44 36.84 -27.70 26.41
C HIS A 44 36.53 -28.60 25.20
N ILE A 45 35.26 -28.94 24.95
CA ILE A 45 34.85 -29.72 23.76
C ILE A 45 35.18 -28.94 22.48
N ILE A 46 34.83 -27.66 22.43
CA ILE A 46 35.09 -26.75 21.31
C ILE A 46 36.59 -26.67 20.99
N THR A 47 37.47 -26.68 22.00
CA THR A 47 38.91 -26.47 21.82
C THR A 47 39.71 -27.76 21.58
N SER A 48 39.19 -28.93 21.95
CA SER A 48 39.96 -30.18 21.99
C SER A 48 39.35 -31.37 21.24
N ASN A 49 38.05 -31.33 20.92
CA ASN A 49 37.38 -32.45 20.28
C ASN A 49 37.77 -32.60 18.80
N GLN A 50 37.93 -33.84 18.34
CA GLN A 50 38.37 -34.12 16.98
C GLN A 50 37.24 -33.99 15.95
N SER A 51 35.98 -34.18 16.34
CA SER A 51 34.82 -34.05 15.42
C SER A 51 34.48 -32.57 15.20
N PRO A 52 34.56 -32.07 13.96
CA PRO A 52 34.16 -30.70 13.62
C PRO A 52 32.70 -30.42 13.97
N GLU A 53 31.79 -31.37 13.70
CA GLU A 53 30.34 -31.25 13.92
C GLU A 53 30.04 -31.06 15.42
N LEU A 54 30.73 -31.82 16.27
CA LEU A 54 30.59 -31.70 17.72
C LEU A 54 31.25 -30.41 18.27
N ARG A 55 32.32 -29.90 17.62
CA ARG A 55 32.89 -28.58 17.95
C ARG A 55 31.91 -27.46 17.61
N GLN A 56 31.26 -27.53 16.45
CA GLN A 56 30.26 -26.56 15.99
C GLN A 56 29.03 -26.56 16.92
N LEU A 57 28.41 -27.72 17.15
CA LEU A 57 27.27 -27.85 18.06
C LEU A 57 27.59 -27.35 19.47
N ALA A 58 28.76 -27.72 20.01
CA ALA A 58 29.16 -27.24 21.33
C ALA A 58 29.35 -25.72 21.38
N ALA A 59 29.81 -25.09 20.28
CA ALA A 59 29.93 -23.65 20.15
C ALA A 59 28.57 -22.95 20.11
N VAL A 60 27.61 -23.48 19.37
CA VAL A 60 26.23 -22.99 19.36
C VAL A 60 25.61 -23.09 20.75
N GLU A 61 25.75 -24.23 21.42
CA GLU A 61 25.16 -24.43 22.74
C GLU A 61 25.84 -23.59 23.82
N VAL A 62 27.16 -23.38 23.77
CA VAL A 62 27.81 -22.55 24.79
C VAL A 62 27.47 -21.08 24.64
N ARG A 63 27.35 -20.56 23.42
CA ARG A 63 26.95 -19.18 23.13
C ARG A 63 25.67 -18.81 23.90
N LYS A 64 24.63 -19.66 23.82
CA LYS A 64 23.34 -19.53 24.53
C LYS A 64 23.47 -19.50 26.06
N LEU A 65 24.55 -20.06 26.61
CA LEU A 65 24.79 -20.18 28.04
C LEU A 65 25.74 -19.12 28.60
N VAL A 66 26.49 -18.41 27.74
CA VAL A 66 27.46 -17.41 28.17
C VAL A 66 26.78 -16.30 28.98
N SER A 67 25.71 -15.70 28.47
CA SER A 67 24.97 -14.63 29.16
C SER A 67 24.43 -15.05 30.53
N LYS A 68 24.07 -16.34 30.68
CA LYS A 68 23.50 -16.90 31.92
C LYS A 68 24.57 -17.24 32.96
N HIS A 69 25.71 -17.76 32.53
CA HIS A 69 26.62 -18.49 33.42
C HIS A 69 28.06 -18.00 33.44
N TRP A 70 28.51 -17.24 32.43
CA TRP A 70 29.92 -16.86 32.30
C TRP A 70 30.44 -16.05 33.49
N LEU A 71 29.63 -15.14 34.05
CA LEU A 71 29.97 -14.39 35.26
C LEU A 71 30.26 -15.30 36.48
N ASN A 72 29.65 -16.48 36.51
CA ASN A 72 29.78 -17.45 37.60
C ASN A 72 30.89 -18.50 37.36
N VAL A 73 31.59 -18.44 36.22
CA VAL A 73 32.78 -19.26 35.97
C VAL A 73 33.94 -18.78 36.87
N PRO A 74 34.73 -19.69 37.49
CA PRO A 74 35.84 -19.30 38.36
C PRO A 74 36.81 -18.33 37.68
N GLN A 75 37.08 -17.19 38.32
CA GLN A 75 37.89 -16.10 37.77
C GLN A 75 39.33 -16.51 37.43
N ASP A 76 39.89 -17.50 38.14
CA ASP A 76 41.21 -18.08 37.87
C ASP A 76 41.24 -18.94 36.60
N ALA A 77 40.10 -19.47 36.16
CA ALA A 77 39.98 -20.27 34.93
C ALA A 77 39.73 -19.43 33.67
N LYS A 78 39.09 -18.25 33.81
CA LYS A 78 38.70 -17.40 32.66
C LYS A 78 39.87 -17.03 31.73
N PRO A 79 41.05 -16.58 32.20
CA PRO A 79 42.16 -16.21 31.30
C PRO A 79 42.62 -17.37 30.41
N GLN A 80 42.70 -18.58 30.98
CA GLN A 80 43.11 -19.77 30.23
C GLN A 80 42.04 -20.18 29.21
N LEU A 81 40.75 -20.12 29.57
CA LEU A 81 39.65 -20.45 28.67
C LEU A 81 39.58 -19.49 27.47
N ARG A 82 39.70 -18.18 27.72
CA ARG A 82 39.78 -17.15 26.66
C ARG A 82 40.93 -17.42 25.70
N GLN A 83 42.14 -17.65 26.24
CA GLN A 83 43.32 -17.91 25.44
C GLN A 83 43.19 -19.20 24.62
N GLN A 84 42.68 -20.28 25.21
CA GLN A 84 42.49 -21.55 24.51
C GLN A 84 41.43 -21.44 23.42
N LEU A 85 40.32 -20.76 23.69
CA LEU A 85 39.26 -20.53 22.71
C LEU A 85 39.78 -19.70 21.53
N LEU A 86 40.43 -18.56 21.79
CA LEU A 86 40.97 -17.70 20.74
C LEU A 86 42.02 -18.42 19.89
N GLN A 87 43.00 -19.08 20.53
CA GLN A 87 44.04 -19.82 19.80
C GLN A 87 43.45 -20.98 19.00
N SER A 88 42.53 -21.75 19.58
CA SER A 88 41.86 -22.85 18.88
C SER A 88 41.03 -22.37 17.69
N THR A 89 40.48 -21.16 17.76
CA THR A 89 39.72 -20.56 16.65
C THR A 89 40.65 -20.16 15.50
N ILE A 90 41.77 -19.51 15.82
CA ILE A 90 42.79 -19.12 14.83
C ILE A 90 43.40 -20.36 14.13
N ASP A 91 43.62 -21.43 14.89
CA ASP A 91 44.25 -22.65 14.39
C ASP A 91 43.27 -23.62 13.70
N ASP A 92 41.94 -23.46 13.86
CA ASP A 92 40.96 -24.40 13.29
C ASP A 92 41.00 -24.39 11.76
N THR A 93 41.02 -25.60 11.18
CA THR A 93 41.06 -25.80 9.73
C THR A 93 39.69 -25.77 9.10
N ASP A 94 38.65 -26.08 9.88
CA ASP A 94 37.27 -26.19 9.40
C ASP A 94 36.53 -24.86 9.58
N ALA A 95 35.86 -24.35 8.53
CA ALA A 95 35.22 -23.03 8.55
C ALA A 95 34.02 -22.96 9.50
N LYS A 96 33.09 -23.92 9.44
CA LYS A 96 31.87 -23.90 10.27
C LYS A 96 32.17 -23.83 11.77
N PRO A 97 33.01 -24.72 12.36
CA PRO A 97 33.33 -24.64 13.79
C PRO A 97 34.09 -23.36 14.15
N ARG A 98 34.89 -22.82 13.22
CA ARG A 98 35.66 -21.59 13.41
C ARG A 98 34.75 -20.37 13.50
N HIS A 99 33.73 -20.28 12.65
CA HIS A 99 32.74 -19.22 12.69
C HIS A 99 31.88 -19.30 13.97
N SER A 100 31.38 -20.50 14.33
CA SER A 100 30.64 -20.66 15.59
C SER A 100 31.50 -20.32 16.81
N LYS A 101 32.79 -20.67 16.82
CA LYS A 101 33.73 -20.27 17.88
C LYS A 101 33.92 -18.76 17.98
N ALA A 102 33.97 -18.05 16.85
CA ALA A 102 34.06 -16.60 16.83
C ALA A 102 32.84 -15.96 17.50
N ARG A 103 31.62 -16.44 17.21
CA ARG A 103 30.40 -15.99 17.90
C ARG A 103 30.44 -16.25 19.42
N VAL A 104 31.06 -17.35 19.87
CA VAL A 104 31.29 -17.58 21.32
C VAL A 104 32.28 -16.56 21.91
N ILE A 105 33.36 -16.25 21.19
CA ILE A 105 34.33 -15.22 21.60
C ILE A 105 33.59 -13.87 21.77
N ALA A 106 32.74 -13.50 20.82
CA ALA A 106 31.95 -12.28 20.90
C ALA A 106 30.99 -12.27 22.11
N ALA A 107 30.24 -13.35 22.34
CA ALA A 107 29.36 -13.47 23.50
C ALA A 107 30.12 -13.34 24.83
N ILE A 108 31.33 -13.93 24.94
CA ILE A 108 32.17 -13.82 26.13
C ILE A 108 32.71 -12.39 26.29
N ALA A 109 33.18 -11.79 25.19
CA ALA A 109 33.73 -10.44 25.19
C ALA A 109 32.68 -9.39 25.60
N LYS A 110 31.42 -9.55 25.15
CA LYS A 110 30.28 -8.69 25.56
C LYS A 110 30.17 -8.59 27.08
N VAL A 111 30.29 -9.72 27.78
CA VAL A 111 30.24 -9.76 29.25
C VAL A 111 31.54 -9.25 29.87
N ASP A 112 32.70 -9.67 29.36
CA ASP A 112 33.98 -9.42 30.01
C ASP A 112 34.50 -7.99 29.84
N LEU A 113 34.33 -7.38 28.66
CA LEU A 113 34.83 -6.03 28.38
C LEU A 113 34.03 -4.98 29.16
N GLU A 114 32.72 -5.17 29.36
CA GLU A 114 31.90 -4.33 30.25
C GLU A 114 32.42 -4.34 31.70
N ASP A 115 32.92 -5.49 32.16
CA ASP A 115 33.54 -5.67 33.48
C ASP A 115 35.02 -5.23 33.54
N GLY A 116 35.55 -4.63 32.47
CA GLY A 116 36.96 -4.22 32.35
C GLY A 116 37.94 -5.40 32.34
N GLN A 117 37.50 -6.56 31.83
CA GLN A 117 38.30 -7.77 31.67
C GLN A 117 38.62 -8.03 30.19
N TRP A 118 39.70 -8.75 29.91
CA TRP A 118 40.12 -9.11 28.54
C TRP A 118 40.52 -7.92 27.65
N GLU A 119 41.07 -6.85 28.25
CA GLU A 119 41.56 -5.64 27.57
C GLU A 119 42.60 -5.93 26.45
N GLU A 120 43.26 -7.08 26.48
CA GLU A 120 44.20 -7.50 25.43
C GLU A 120 43.55 -7.96 24.12
N LEU A 121 42.25 -8.30 24.13
CA LEU A 121 41.56 -8.87 22.96
C LEU A 121 41.64 -7.98 21.71
N PRO A 122 41.34 -6.67 21.76
CA PRO A 122 41.43 -5.81 20.57
C PRO A 122 42.82 -5.80 19.93
N GLY A 123 43.88 -5.76 20.75
CA GLY A 123 45.25 -5.80 20.27
C GLY A 123 45.62 -7.14 19.61
N MET A 124 45.12 -8.26 20.16
CA MET A 124 45.30 -9.59 19.56
C MET A 124 44.59 -9.71 18.21
N LEU A 125 43.35 -9.21 18.11
CA LEU A 125 42.58 -9.26 16.86
C LEU A 125 43.19 -8.36 15.79
N GLN A 126 43.66 -7.16 16.15
CA GLN A 126 44.38 -6.28 15.22
C GLN A 126 45.66 -6.95 14.68
N GLN A 127 46.38 -7.69 15.53
CA GLN A 127 47.56 -8.45 15.11
C GLN A 127 47.20 -9.60 14.18
N ALA A 128 46.09 -10.31 14.44
CA ALA A 128 45.59 -11.37 13.58
C ALA A 128 45.15 -10.83 12.21
N ALA A 129 44.32 -9.78 12.20
CA ALA A 129 43.81 -9.08 11.02
C ALA A 129 44.91 -8.53 10.10
N THR A 130 46.11 -8.27 10.63
CA THR A 130 47.25 -7.73 9.86
C THR A 130 48.41 -8.73 9.69
N SER A 131 48.17 -10.00 10.00
CA SER A 131 49.16 -11.07 9.95
C SER A 131 49.66 -11.36 8.53
N GLN A 132 50.86 -11.92 8.42
CA GLN A 132 51.39 -12.43 7.14
C GLN A 132 50.70 -13.73 6.70
N GLN A 133 49.98 -14.41 7.60
CA GLN A 133 49.22 -15.61 7.27
C GLN A 133 47.78 -15.23 6.92
N VAL A 134 47.33 -15.60 5.73
CA VAL A 134 45.99 -15.33 5.20
C VAL A 134 44.90 -15.76 6.19
N ARG A 135 44.93 -17.01 6.65
CA ARG A 135 43.95 -17.57 7.59
C ARG A 135 43.82 -16.75 8.88
N HIS A 136 44.94 -16.23 9.41
CA HIS A 136 44.86 -15.39 10.61
C HIS A 136 44.14 -14.07 10.34
N ARG A 137 44.26 -13.53 9.13
CA ARG A 137 43.54 -12.33 8.73
C ARG A 137 42.05 -12.60 8.58
N GLU A 138 41.68 -13.70 7.93
CA GLU A 138 40.29 -14.14 7.74
C GLU A 138 39.58 -14.26 9.10
N VAL A 139 40.13 -15.07 10.00
CA VAL A 139 39.58 -15.28 11.34
C VAL A 139 39.61 -14.01 12.18
N GLY A 140 40.70 -13.24 12.10
CA GLY A 140 40.84 -12.00 12.85
C GLY A 140 39.75 -10.98 12.50
N ILE A 141 39.47 -10.80 11.20
CA ILE A 141 38.41 -9.90 10.74
C ILE A 141 37.03 -10.49 11.02
N TYR A 142 36.80 -11.79 10.84
CA TYR A 142 35.51 -12.42 11.16
C TYR A 142 35.16 -12.28 12.64
N ILE A 143 36.11 -12.47 13.57
CA ILE A 143 35.86 -12.23 14.99
C ILE A 143 35.53 -10.75 15.26
N ILE A 144 36.23 -9.82 14.60
CA ILE A 144 35.92 -8.39 14.72
C ILE A 144 34.51 -8.08 14.23
N PHE A 145 34.09 -8.66 13.11
CA PHE A 145 32.73 -8.57 12.60
C PHE A 145 31.70 -9.06 13.64
N THR A 146 31.84 -10.28 14.16
CA THR A 146 30.91 -10.82 15.18
C THR A 146 30.91 -10.02 16.49
N LEU A 147 32.01 -9.31 16.80
CA LEU A 147 32.06 -8.40 17.94
C LEU A 147 31.30 -7.10 17.67
N LEU A 148 31.36 -6.58 16.45
CA LEU A 148 30.57 -5.41 16.06
C LEU A 148 29.09 -5.73 16.11
N GLU A 149 28.65 -6.89 15.59
CA GLU A 149 27.26 -7.34 15.76
C GLU A 149 26.85 -7.42 17.23
N ALA A 150 27.63 -8.12 18.06
CA ALA A 150 27.24 -8.39 19.44
C ALA A 150 27.27 -7.16 20.36
N MET A 151 28.16 -6.20 20.09
CA MET A 151 28.45 -5.06 20.96
C MET A 151 29.00 -3.84 20.20
N PRO A 152 28.21 -3.19 19.35
CA PRO A 152 28.72 -2.16 18.43
C PRO A 152 29.22 -0.90 19.16
N ASP A 153 28.62 -0.52 20.30
CA ASP A 153 28.93 0.70 21.05
C ASP A 153 30.40 0.80 21.52
N ILE A 154 31.04 -0.34 21.83
CA ILE A 154 32.42 -0.35 22.35
C ILE A 154 33.44 0.18 21.32
N PHE A 155 33.06 0.24 20.05
CA PHE A 155 33.93 0.65 18.97
C PHE A 155 33.87 2.16 18.67
N GLN A 156 32.91 2.91 19.25
CA GLN A 156 32.76 4.36 19.04
C GLN A 156 34.05 5.14 19.36
N GLU A 157 34.70 4.84 20.49
CA GLU A 157 35.92 5.55 20.91
C GLU A 157 37.15 5.28 20.01
N ASN A 158 37.12 4.21 19.20
CA ASN A 158 38.22 3.77 18.35
C ASN A 158 37.89 3.80 16.84
N MET A 159 36.81 4.49 16.45
CA MET A 159 36.27 4.54 15.09
C MET A 159 37.34 4.78 14.01
N THR A 160 38.19 5.80 14.18
CA THR A 160 39.26 6.12 13.20
C THR A 160 40.26 4.95 13.02
N GLN A 161 40.59 4.22 14.08
CA GLN A 161 41.54 3.10 14.02
C GLN A 161 40.92 1.89 13.31
N MET A 162 39.63 1.63 13.57
CA MET A 162 38.86 0.60 12.90
C MET A 162 38.73 0.87 11.40
N LEU A 163 38.34 2.08 11.02
CA LEU A 163 38.27 2.47 9.60
C LEU A 163 39.62 2.43 8.91
N THR A 164 40.72 2.73 9.63
CA THR A 164 42.08 2.57 9.08
C THR A 164 42.42 1.09 8.82
N LEU A 165 42.02 0.19 9.73
CA LEU A 165 42.17 -1.25 9.55
C LEU A 165 41.34 -1.74 8.36
N PHE A 166 40.06 -1.39 8.31
CA PHE A 166 39.14 -1.82 7.25
C PHE A 166 39.50 -1.25 5.88
N ASN A 167 39.95 -0.01 5.78
CA ASN A 167 40.49 0.53 4.53
C ASN A 167 41.68 -0.28 3.99
N ARG A 168 42.44 -0.94 4.86
CA ARG A 168 43.52 -1.85 4.46
C ARG A 168 43.01 -3.25 4.11
N THR A 169 42.12 -3.83 4.90
CA THR A 169 41.70 -5.24 4.73
C THR A 169 40.63 -5.43 3.65
N VAL A 170 39.82 -4.41 3.35
CA VAL A 170 38.91 -4.40 2.19
C VAL A 170 39.69 -4.50 0.86
N GLN A 171 41.00 -4.22 0.90
CA GLN A 171 41.92 -4.32 -0.23
C GLN A 171 42.92 -5.47 -0.08
N ASP A 172 42.61 -6.50 0.72
CA ASP A 172 43.55 -7.61 0.98
C ASP A 172 44.04 -8.22 -0.35
N PRO A 173 45.35 -8.34 -0.60
CA PRO A 173 45.84 -8.76 -1.91
C PRO A 173 45.67 -10.26 -2.19
N GLU A 174 45.41 -11.08 -1.17
CA GLU A 174 45.48 -12.54 -1.26
C GLU A 174 44.14 -13.26 -1.07
N SER A 175 43.22 -12.71 -0.26
CA SER A 175 41.99 -13.43 0.14
C SER A 175 40.72 -12.60 -0.05
N VAL A 176 39.74 -13.16 -0.75
CA VAL A 176 38.39 -12.60 -0.92
C VAL A 176 37.62 -12.66 0.40
N GLU A 177 37.78 -13.73 1.17
CA GLU A 177 37.19 -13.92 2.50
C GLU A 177 37.54 -12.77 3.46
N VAL A 178 38.80 -12.31 3.47
CA VAL A 178 39.20 -11.14 4.27
C VAL A 178 38.46 -9.88 3.82
N ARG A 179 38.29 -9.72 2.50
CA ARG A 179 37.61 -8.56 1.92
C ARG A 179 36.12 -8.56 2.24
N ILE A 180 35.44 -9.69 2.09
CA ILE A 180 34.01 -9.86 2.38
C ILE A 180 33.73 -9.71 3.88
N ASN A 181 34.50 -10.37 4.74
CA ASN A 181 34.37 -10.19 6.19
C ASN A 181 34.64 -8.73 6.61
N THR A 182 35.47 -7.99 5.86
CA THR A 182 35.65 -6.55 6.09
C THR A 182 34.41 -5.76 5.65
N MET A 183 33.74 -6.15 4.57
CA MET A 183 32.47 -5.54 4.13
C MET A 183 31.37 -5.73 5.17
N LEU A 184 31.20 -6.95 5.68
CA LEU A 184 30.28 -7.27 6.77
C LEU A 184 30.60 -6.46 8.03
N ALA A 185 31.88 -6.38 8.41
CA ALA A 185 32.28 -5.54 9.54
C ALA A 185 32.01 -4.04 9.31
N LEU A 186 32.11 -3.56 8.07
CA LEU A 186 31.80 -2.16 7.74
C LEU A 186 30.30 -1.87 7.86
N SER A 187 29.39 -2.78 7.45
CA SER A 187 27.95 -2.55 7.64
C SER A 187 27.59 -2.42 9.11
N GLU A 188 28.12 -3.27 9.98
CA GLU A 188 27.86 -3.20 11.42
C GLU A 188 28.48 -1.94 12.06
N LEU A 189 29.65 -1.52 11.58
CA LEU A 189 30.28 -0.29 12.05
C LEU A 189 29.47 0.97 11.69
N ALA A 190 28.71 0.94 10.59
CA ALA A 190 27.90 2.07 10.15
C ALA A 190 26.81 2.42 11.19
N MET A 191 26.24 1.44 11.88
CA MET A 191 25.18 1.65 12.88
C MET A 191 25.61 2.52 14.08
N VAL A 192 26.91 2.60 14.35
CA VAL A 192 27.46 3.36 15.51
C VAL A 192 28.33 4.54 15.10
N LEU A 193 28.37 4.88 13.81
CA LEU A 193 29.06 6.07 13.32
C LEU A 193 28.09 7.24 13.30
N ASP A 194 28.33 8.23 14.17
CA ASP A 194 27.63 9.51 14.13
C ASP A 194 28.10 10.34 12.92
N THR A 195 27.24 10.43 11.91
CA THR A 195 27.57 11.05 10.61
C THR A 195 27.63 12.58 10.68
N ASP A 196 26.93 13.18 11.65
CA ASP A 196 26.86 14.62 11.89
C ASP A 196 28.07 15.12 12.69
N GLU A 197 28.51 14.37 13.71
CA GLU A 197 29.61 14.78 14.58
C GLU A 197 31.00 14.35 14.06
N ASP A 198 31.13 13.19 13.41
CA ASP A 198 32.40 12.66 12.90
C ASP A 198 32.48 12.58 11.37
N MET A 199 32.40 13.75 10.73
CA MET A 199 32.55 13.89 9.27
C MET A 199 33.86 13.29 8.72
N LYS A 200 34.92 13.17 9.53
CA LYS A 200 36.20 12.62 9.09
C LYS A 200 36.12 11.10 8.99
N SER A 201 35.55 10.43 9.99
CA SER A 201 35.29 8.99 9.95
C SER A 201 34.25 8.66 8.88
N LEU A 202 33.17 9.45 8.75
CA LEU A 202 32.21 9.32 7.66
C LEU A 202 32.92 9.33 6.29
N LYS A 203 33.80 10.30 6.05
CA LYS A 203 34.57 10.36 4.80
C LYS A 203 35.47 9.13 4.61
N SER A 204 36.14 8.68 5.67
CA SER A 204 36.98 7.49 5.63
C SER A 204 36.19 6.20 5.39
N PHE A 205 34.93 6.16 5.82
CA PHE A 205 33.97 5.10 5.50
C PHE A 205 33.56 5.17 4.02
N GLN A 206 33.15 6.35 3.54
CA GLN A 206 32.77 6.58 2.14
C GLN A 206 33.90 6.16 1.17
N ASP A 207 35.16 6.43 1.52
CA ASP A 207 36.34 6.02 0.72
C ASP A 207 36.48 4.48 0.57
N THR A 208 35.78 3.68 1.39
CA THR A 208 35.73 2.21 1.27
C THR A 208 34.74 1.73 0.21
N ILE A 209 33.67 2.48 -0.07
CA ILE A 209 32.58 2.06 -0.99
C ILE A 209 33.10 1.64 -2.37
N PRO A 210 34.03 2.37 -3.04
CA PRO A 210 34.56 1.93 -4.33
C PRO A 210 35.34 0.61 -4.27
N HIS A 211 35.86 0.23 -3.10
CA HIS A 211 36.53 -1.06 -2.90
C HIS A 211 35.51 -2.17 -2.70
N MET A 212 34.41 -1.90 -1.99
CA MET A 212 33.26 -2.80 -1.83
C MET A 212 32.66 -3.18 -3.20
N VAL A 213 32.45 -2.19 -4.08
CA VAL A 213 31.98 -2.42 -5.46
C VAL A 213 32.94 -3.31 -6.24
N LYS A 214 34.27 -3.11 -6.09
CA LYS A 214 35.27 -3.96 -6.76
C LYS A 214 35.27 -5.40 -6.24
N ILE A 215 34.94 -5.61 -4.96
CA ILE A 215 34.81 -6.95 -4.39
C ILE A 215 33.63 -7.65 -5.02
N LEU A 216 32.46 -7.01 -5.04
CA LEU A 216 31.27 -7.55 -5.69
C LEU A 216 31.53 -7.82 -7.18
N GLN A 217 32.11 -6.87 -7.92
CA GLN A 217 32.50 -7.06 -9.31
C GLN A 217 33.41 -8.28 -9.50
N HIS A 218 34.40 -8.47 -8.61
CA HIS A 218 35.28 -9.63 -8.66
C HIS A 218 34.52 -10.94 -8.46
N CYS A 219 33.61 -11.00 -7.48
CA CYS A 219 32.81 -12.20 -7.20
C CYS A 219 31.93 -12.56 -8.41
N ILE A 220 31.30 -11.56 -9.04
CA ILE A 220 30.52 -11.73 -10.27
C ILE A 220 31.41 -12.24 -11.42
N GLU A 221 32.59 -11.67 -11.61
CA GLU A 221 33.52 -12.09 -12.68
C GLU A 221 34.10 -13.50 -12.47
N THR A 222 34.03 -14.04 -11.25
CA THR A 222 34.52 -15.39 -10.90
C THR A 222 33.43 -16.41 -10.64
N ASP A 223 32.16 -16.06 -10.87
CA ASP A 223 31.00 -16.90 -10.57
C ASP A 223 30.97 -17.38 -9.10
N ASP A 224 31.31 -16.48 -8.17
CA ASP A 224 31.31 -16.72 -6.71
C ASP A 224 30.03 -16.16 -6.08
N GLU A 225 28.94 -16.93 -6.22
CA GLU A 225 27.58 -16.56 -5.84
C GLU A 225 27.42 -16.29 -4.34
N GLU A 226 27.99 -17.15 -3.48
CA GLU A 226 27.91 -17.05 -2.01
C GLU A 226 28.42 -15.68 -1.53
N HIS A 227 29.61 -15.28 -1.95
CA HIS A 227 30.19 -13.99 -1.58
C HIS A 227 29.51 -12.81 -2.28
N ALA A 228 28.95 -13.01 -3.49
CA ALA A 228 28.18 -11.97 -4.16
C ALA A 228 26.91 -11.63 -3.36
N MET A 229 26.18 -12.63 -2.87
CA MET A 229 24.98 -12.44 -2.03
C MET A 229 25.31 -11.68 -0.75
N GLN A 230 26.34 -12.11 -0.02
CA GLN A 230 26.81 -11.39 1.18
C GLN A 230 27.15 -9.93 0.89
N ALA A 231 27.75 -9.64 -0.27
CA ALA A 231 28.06 -8.28 -0.66
C ALA A 231 26.80 -7.46 -1.00
N PHE A 232 25.78 -8.07 -1.59
CA PHE A 232 24.47 -7.43 -1.80
C PHE A 232 23.77 -7.10 -0.49
N ASP A 233 23.78 -8.02 0.48
CA ASP A 233 23.16 -7.79 1.80
C ASP A 233 23.79 -6.59 2.51
N VAL A 234 25.11 -6.45 2.42
CA VAL A 234 25.82 -5.27 2.91
C VAL A 234 25.32 -3.99 2.23
N PHE A 235 25.16 -3.99 0.90
CA PHE A 235 24.66 -2.80 0.20
C PHE A 235 23.21 -2.47 0.55
N ASN A 236 22.35 -3.48 0.72
CA ASN A 236 20.95 -3.30 1.14
C ASN A 236 20.87 -2.77 2.59
N LYS A 237 21.67 -3.31 3.52
CA LYS A 237 21.79 -2.78 4.89
C LYS A 237 22.25 -1.31 4.90
N LEU A 238 23.28 -0.97 4.12
CA LEU A 238 23.75 0.41 4.04
C LEU A 238 22.72 1.36 3.41
N LEU A 239 21.83 0.84 2.59
CA LEU A 239 20.76 1.61 1.96
C LEU A 239 19.62 1.91 2.95
N SER A 240 19.39 1.07 3.97
CA SER A 240 18.40 1.32 5.02
C SER A 240 18.90 2.24 6.15
N TYR A 241 20.21 2.49 6.26
CA TYR A 241 20.78 3.42 7.25
C TYR A 241 20.71 4.89 6.83
N GLU A 242 21.43 5.79 7.51
CA GLU A 242 21.46 7.22 7.16
C GLU A 242 22.01 7.46 5.74
N SER A 243 21.38 8.38 4.99
CA SER A 243 21.73 8.63 3.59
C SER A 243 23.19 9.09 3.38
N ALA A 244 23.79 9.70 4.42
CA ALA A 244 25.16 10.18 4.44
C ALA A 244 26.20 9.12 4.05
N PHE A 245 26.01 7.84 4.39
CA PHE A 245 26.99 6.78 4.10
C PHE A 245 27.20 6.56 2.59
N LEU A 246 26.12 6.56 1.81
CA LEU A 246 26.17 6.30 0.37
C LEU A 246 26.18 7.57 -0.48
N ASN A 247 25.81 8.73 0.08
CA ASN A 247 25.55 9.97 -0.66
C ASN A 247 26.64 10.39 -1.67
N THR A 248 27.93 10.17 -1.36
CA THR A 248 29.05 10.49 -2.26
C THR A 248 29.12 9.59 -3.50
N HIS A 249 28.68 8.33 -3.38
CA HIS A 249 28.80 7.29 -4.41
C HIS A 249 27.46 6.77 -4.92
N PHE A 250 26.34 7.28 -4.41
CA PHE A 250 25.01 6.75 -4.68
C PHE A 250 24.68 6.71 -6.18
N GLY A 251 24.99 7.77 -6.93
CA GLY A 251 24.79 7.78 -8.38
C GLY A 251 25.65 6.77 -9.13
N ASP A 252 26.88 6.53 -8.68
CA ASP A 252 27.77 5.50 -9.25
C ASP A 252 27.24 4.08 -8.94
N LEU A 253 26.69 3.87 -7.74
CA LEU A 253 26.06 2.60 -7.34
C LEU A 253 24.82 2.30 -8.18
N LEU A 254 23.92 3.28 -8.36
CA LEU A 254 22.76 3.12 -9.24
C LEU A 254 23.20 2.69 -10.64
N HIS A 255 24.22 3.36 -11.20
CA HIS A 255 24.75 3.00 -12.51
C HIS A 255 25.37 1.60 -12.55
N PHE A 256 26.13 1.21 -11.52
CA PHE A 256 26.71 -0.11 -11.41
C PHE A 256 25.63 -1.22 -11.39
N PHE A 257 24.63 -1.11 -10.51
CA PHE A 257 23.57 -2.13 -10.44
C PHE A 257 22.66 -2.16 -11.67
N MET A 258 22.46 -1.01 -12.36
CA MET A 258 21.82 -0.99 -13.68
C MET A 258 22.64 -1.76 -14.73
N GLN A 259 23.98 -1.68 -14.68
CA GLN A 259 24.84 -2.42 -15.60
C GLN A 259 24.84 -3.92 -15.31
N VAL A 260 24.86 -4.31 -14.04
CA VAL A 260 24.81 -5.72 -13.62
C VAL A 260 23.48 -6.34 -14.05
N SER A 261 22.35 -5.72 -13.72
CA SER A 261 21.02 -6.24 -14.06
C SER A 261 20.77 -6.37 -15.57
N ALA A 262 21.30 -5.46 -16.39
CA ALA A 262 21.15 -5.49 -17.85
C ALA A 262 22.14 -6.43 -18.58
N ASN A 263 23.12 -7.01 -17.89
CA ASN A 263 24.13 -7.86 -18.50
C ASN A 263 23.69 -9.33 -18.53
N THR A 264 23.26 -9.82 -19.68
CA THR A 264 22.77 -11.20 -19.86
C THR A 264 23.85 -12.28 -19.77
N GLU A 265 25.12 -11.90 -19.58
CA GLU A 265 26.22 -12.84 -19.31
C GLU A 265 26.45 -13.06 -17.80
N VAL A 266 25.75 -12.31 -16.93
CA VAL A 266 25.75 -12.49 -15.47
C VAL A 266 24.61 -13.42 -15.08
N ASP A 267 24.84 -14.22 -14.04
CA ASP A 267 23.84 -15.13 -13.46
C ASP A 267 22.51 -14.42 -13.08
N GLU A 268 21.39 -15.12 -13.23
CA GLU A 268 20.05 -14.57 -13.03
C GLU A 268 19.77 -14.14 -11.59
N ASP A 269 20.33 -14.84 -10.60
CA ASP A 269 20.13 -14.51 -9.17
C ASP A 269 20.87 -13.22 -8.82
N VAL A 270 22.11 -13.07 -9.30
CA VAL A 270 22.90 -11.84 -9.16
C VAL A 270 22.21 -10.65 -9.84
N ARG A 271 21.64 -10.85 -11.04
CA ARG A 271 20.90 -9.81 -11.76
C ARG A 271 19.62 -9.41 -11.02
N SER A 272 18.91 -10.39 -10.47
CA SER A 272 17.70 -10.18 -9.67
C SER A 272 18.01 -9.42 -8.39
N GLN A 273 19.11 -9.74 -7.71
CA GLN A 273 19.54 -9.02 -6.51
C GLN A 273 20.01 -7.59 -6.82
N ALA A 274 20.62 -7.35 -7.98
CA ALA A 274 20.90 -6.00 -8.45
C ALA A 274 19.62 -5.17 -8.71
N LEU A 275 18.56 -5.81 -9.22
CA LEU A 275 17.24 -5.18 -9.36
C LEU A 275 16.60 -4.91 -7.98
N SER A 276 16.74 -5.84 -7.02
CA SER A 276 16.27 -5.67 -5.64
C SER A 276 16.89 -4.44 -4.97
N PHE A 277 18.21 -4.24 -5.11
CA PHE A 277 18.87 -3.01 -4.63
C PHE A 277 18.26 -1.75 -5.26
N LEU A 278 18.01 -1.77 -6.57
CA LEU A 278 17.41 -0.65 -7.29
C LEU A 278 15.96 -0.38 -6.84
N MET A 279 15.18 -1.42 -6.52
CA MET A 279 13.84 -1.29 -5.95
C MET A 279 13.89 -0.61 -4.59
N GLN A 280 14.76 -1.09 -3.70
CA GLN A 280 14.96 -0.47 -2.39
C GLN A 280 15.46 0.97 -2.52
N ALA A 281 16.31 1.27 -3.50
CA ALA A 281 16.82 2.62 -3.73
C ALA A 281 15.71 3.57 -4.19
N ALA A 282 14.80 3.08 -5.02
CA ALA A 282 13.60 3.82 -5.42
C ALA A 282 12.63 4.04 -4.25
N ARG A 283 12.54 3.13 -3.27
CA ARG A 283 11.69 3.30 -2.08
C ARG A 283 12.32 4.21 -1.01
N TYR A 284 13.56 3.93 -0.61
CA TYR A 284 14.22 4.59 0.53
C TYR A 284 14.96 5.89 0.18
N ARG A 285 15.25 6.13 -1.10
CA ARG A 285 16.06 7.27 -1.57
C ARG A 285 15.46 7.96 -2.80
N LYS A 286 14.12 7.98 -2.91
CA LYS A 286 13.42 8.47 -4.10
C LYS A 286 13.78 9.90 -4.48
N LEU A 287 13.93 10.83 -3.54
CA LEU A 287 14.21 12.22 -3.92
C LEU A 287 15.64 12.33 -4.46
N LYS A 288 16.59 11.55 -3.92
CA LYS A 288 17.93 11.44 -4.47
C LYS A 288 17.92 10.82 -5.86
N VAL A 289 17.21 9.72 -6.08
CA VAL A 289 17.01 9.09 -7.41
C VAL A 289 16.42 10.10 -8.39
N GLN A 290 15.40 10.85 -7.96
CA GLN A 290 14.74 11.92 -8.73
C GLN A 290 15.72 13.05 -9.08
N SER A 291 16.52 13.51 -8.10
CA SER A 291 17.49 14.60 -8.30
C SER A 291 18.59 14.24 -9.29
N LEU A 292 19.01 12.96 -9.28
CA LEU A 292 19.98 12.39 -10.22
C LEU A 292 19.38 12.12 -11.60
N LYS A 293 18.05 12.23 -11.75
CA LYS A 293 17.30 11.87 -12.96
C LYS A 293 17.58 10.43 -13.41
N ALA A 294 17.72 9.54 -12.42
CA ALA A 294 17.99 8.13 -12.68
C ALA A 294 16.73 7.38 -13.14
N GLY A 295 15.52 7.87 -12.81
CA GLY A 295 14.25 7.22 -13.17
C GLY A 295 14.10 6.94 -14.67
N GLU A 296 14.49 7.88 -15.54
CA GLU A 296 14.42 7.68 -17.00
C GLU A 296 15.33 6.55 -17.48
N GLN A 297 16.54 6.45 -16.91
CA GLN A 297 17.51 5.41 -17.25
C GLN A 297 17.05 4.05 -16.76
N MET A 298 16.56 3.97 -15.51
CA MET A 298 16.03 2.75 -14.92
C MET A 298 14.79 2.27 -15.68
N THR A 299 13.87 3.16 -16.05
CA THR A 299 12.69 2.83 -16.87
C THR A 299 13.09 2.21 -18.21
N THR A 300 14.07 2.81 -18.90
CA THR A 300 14.54 2.32 -20.20
C THR A 300 15.25 0.97 -20.07
N MET A 301 15.99 0.76 -19.00
CA MET A 301 16.61 -0.52 -18.67
C MET A 301 15.55 -1.59 -18.37
N CYS A 302 14.53 -1.27 -17.59
CA CYS A 302 13.49 -2.23 -17.21
C CYS A 302 12.73 -2.77 -18.44
N ILE A 303 12.32 -1.89 -19.37
CA ILE A 303 11.66 -2.35 -20.61
C ILE A 303 12.59 -3.19 -21.49
N GLN A 304 13.91 -2.95 -21.46
CA GLN A 304 14.88 -3.77 -22.18
C GLN A 304 14.98 -5.18 -21.56
N ILE A 305 15.15 -5.28 -20.23
CA ILE A 305 15.24 -6.56 -19.52
C ILE A 305 13.92 -7.33 -19.63
N ALA A 306 12.77 -6.65 -19.62
CA ALA A 306 11.45 -7.27 -19.81
C ALA A 306 11.29 -7.98 -21.17
N THR A 307 12.16 -7.73 -22.16
CA THR A 307 12.18 -8.50 -23.42
C THR A 307 12.65 -9.94 -23.24
N GLU A 308 13.32 -10.25 -22.13
CA GLU A 308 13.81 -11.59 -21.80
C GLU A 308 12.69 -12.48 -21.24
N LEU A 309 11.52 -11.91 -20.91
CA LEU A 309 10.40 -12.67 -20.34
C LEU A 309 9.91 -13.76 -21.28
N GLU A 310 9.86 -15.00 -20.78
CA GLU A 310 9.42 -16.16 -21.55
C GLU A 310 7.96 -16.05 -22.02
N GLU A 311 7.60 -16.73 -23.13
CA GLU A 311 6.26 -16.66 -23.74
C GLU A 311 5.16 -17.26 -22.87
N LEU A 312 5.46 -18.32 -22.15
CA LEU A 312 4.60 -18.87 -21.12
C LEU A 312 4.95 -18.19 -19.81
N PRO A 313 3.96 -17.78 -18.99
CA PRO A 313 4.24 -17.50 -17.59
C PRO A 313 4.75 -18.81 -16.97
N SER A 314 5.96 -18.82 -16.41
CA SER A 314 6.28 -19.82 -15.40
C SER A 314 5.43 -19.57 -14.14
N GLU A 315 5.51 -20.45 -13.15
CA GLU A 315 4.76 -20.28 -11.89
C GLU A 315 4.93 -18.85 -11.35
N GLU A 316 3.85 -18.31 -10.78
CA GLU A 316 3.76 -16.87 -10.44
C GLU A 316 4.86 -16.46 -9.42
N ASP A 317 5.46 -17.42 -8.73
CA ASP A 317 6.47 -17.26 -7.67
C ASP A 317 7.94 -17.31 -8.16
N GLU A 318 8.22 -17.59 -9.43
CA GLU A 318 9.61 -17.67 -9.90
C GLU A 318 10.24 -16.28 -10.10
N VAL A 319 11.18 -15.92 -9.22
CA VAL A 319 12.01 -14.71 -9.33
C VAL A 319 12.90 -14.82 -10.56
N SER A 320 12.80 -13.84 -11.46
CA SER A 320 13.68 -13.73 -12.64
C SER A 320 14.01 -12.27 -12.93
N PRO A 321 15.11 -11.95 -13.62
CA PRO A 321 15.47 -10.58 -13.95
C PRO A 321 14.36 -9.83 -14.71
N ALA A 322 13.64 -10.51 -15.60
CA ALA A 322 12.54 -9.93 -16.36
C ALA A 322 11.33 -9.57 -15.49
N ARG A 323 10.95 -10.43 -14.53
CA ARG A 323 9.87 -10.14 -13.58
C ARG A 323 10.29 -9.05 -12.59
N SER A 324 11.50 -9.14 -12.05
CA SER A 324 12.06 -8.12 -11.16
C SER A 324 12.18 -6.76 -11.85
N ALA A 325 12.48 -6.71 -13.15
CA ALA A 325 12.47 -5.45 -13.91
C ALA A 325 11.06 -4.85 -14.07
N LEU A 326 10.03 -5.68 -14.24
CA LEU A 326 8.64 -5.24 -14.26
C LEU A 326 8.19 -4.74 -12.88
N GLY A 327 8.53 -5.45 -11.80
CA GLY A 327 8.27 -5.00 -10.43
C GLY A 327 9.03 -3.73 -10.05
N LEU A 328 10.25 -3.54 -10.57
CA LEU A 328 10.97 -2.28 -10.39
C LEU A 328 10.27 -1.13 -11.12
N LEU A 329 9.73 -1.38 -12.31
CA LEU A 329 9.00 -0.36 -13.07
C LEU A 329 7.73 0.10 -12.35
N ASP A 330 7.03 -0.83 -11.70
CA ASP A 330 5.88 -0.56 -10.84
C ASP A 330 6.28 0.35 -9.66
N ILE A 331 7.28 -0.08 -8.86
CA ILE A 331 7.83 0.70 -7.74
C ILE A 331 8.29 2.11 -8.18
N LEU A 332 8.94 2.20 -9.35
CA LEU A 332 9.36 3.50 -9.89
C LEU A 332 8.16 4.38 -10.18
N SER A 333 7.07 3.84 -10.73
CA SER A 333 5.86 4.59 -11.04
C SER A 333 5.19 5.13 -9.77
N GLU A 334 5.10 4.34 -8.72
CA GLU A 334 4.56 4.77 -7.42
C GLU A 334 5.45 5.81 -6.71
N SER A 335 6.77 5.65 -6.84
CA SER A 335 7.76 6.40 -6.06
C SER A 335 8.22 7.70 -6.72
N LEU A 336 8.16 7.81 -8.05
CA LEU A 336 8.69 8.94 -8.83
C LEU A 336 7.60 9.63 -9.65
N PRO A 337 7.77 10.92 -10.00
CA PRO A 337 6.79 11.62 -10.82
C PRO A 337 6.69 11.04 -12.24
N PRO A 338 5.53 11.21 -12.93
CA PRO A 338 5.32 10.73 -14.30
C PRO A 338 6.39 11.21 -15.30
N SER A 339 6.99 12.37 -15.05
CA SER A 339 8.05 12.97 -15.88
C SER A 339 9.32 12.10 -15.97
N GLN A 340 9.58 11.23 -14.98
CA GLN A 340 10.74 10.33 -14.94
C GLN A 340 10.43 8.87 -15.24
N VAL A 341 9.15 8.47 -15.30
CA VAL A 341 8.76 7.07 -15.52
C VAL A 341 7.79 6.95 -16.69
N ALA A 342 6.52 7.34 -16.50
CA ALA A 342 5.49 7.22 -17.52
C ALA A 342 5.84 7.96 -18.84
N VAL A 343 6.35 9.19 -18.75
CA VAL A 343 6.74 9.98 -19.93
C VAL A 343 7.89 9.33 -20.70
N PRO A 344 9.03 8.95 -20.08
CA PRO A 344 10.06 8.15 -20.73
C PRO A 344 9.56 6.86 -21.33
N LEU A 345 8.72 6.10 -20.61
CA LEU A 345 8.16 4.85 -21.11
C LEU A 345 7.35 5.07 -22.39
N LEU A 346 6.42 6.03 -22.39
CA LEU A 346 5.59 6.32 -23.56
C LEU A 346 6.41 6.84 -24.75
N LYS A 347 7.54 7.53 -24.51
CA LYS A 347 8.48 7.89 -25.58
C LYS A 347 9.23 6.68 -26.14
N ALA A 348 9.56 5.71 -25.29
CA ALA A 348 10.33 4.53 -25.65
C ALA A 348 9.48 3.41 -26.28
N ILE A 349 8.19 3.31 -25.96
CA ILE A 349 7.33 2.16 -26.28
C ILE A 349 7.07 1.97 -27.78
N GLY A 350 7.06 3.05 -28.58
CA GLY A 350 6.73 3.02 -30.01
C GLY A 350 7.56 2.02 -30.83
N PRO A 351 8.90 2.07 -30.77
CA PRO A 351 9.77 1.05 -31.36
C PRO A 351 9.55 -0.39 -30.87
N TYR A 352 9.18 -0.60 -29.61
CA TYR A 352 8.94 -1.92 -29.05
C TYR A 352 7.70 -2.56 -29.66
N VAL A 353 6.59 -1.82 -29.70
CA VAL A 353 5.30 -2.34 -30.20
C VAL A 353 5.27 -2.54 -31.73
N GLN A 354 6.24 -1.98 -32.45
CA GLN A 354 6.43 -2.17 -33.90
C GLN A 354 7.56 -3.15 -34.24
N ASN A 355 8.26 -3.70 -33.24
CA ASN A 355 9.41 -4.56 -33.45
C ASN A 355 8.98 -5.89 -34.11
N PRO A 356 9.73 -6.43 -35.10
CA PRO A 356 9.44 -7.75 -35.66
C PRO A 356 9.51 -8.88 -34.63
N ASP A 357 10.33 -8.76 -33.59
CA ASP A 357 10.43 -9.74 -32.51
C ASP A 357 9.23 -9.65 -31.55
N PRO A 358 8.44 -10.74 -31.38
CA PRO A 358 7.34 -10.79 -30.42
C PRO A 358 7.73 -10.45 -28.98
N SER A 359 8.95 -10.77 -28.56
CA SER A 359 9.44 -10.51 -27.19
C SER A 359 9.38 -9.03 -26.84
N HIS A 360 9.78 -8.16 -27.76
CA HIS A 360 9.78 -6.71 -27.59
C HIS A 360 8.36 -6.15 -27.57
N ARG A 361 7.46 -6.67 -28.40
CA ARG A 361 6.05 -6.25 -28.41
C ARG A 361 5.35 -6.61 -27.10
N ARG A 362 5.67 -7.78 -26.52
CA ARG A 362 5.19 -8.21 -25.20
C ARG A 362 5.73 -7.31 -24.09
N ALA A 363 7.04 -7.08 -24.06
CA ALA A 363 7.67 -6.20 -23.07
C ALA A 363 7.04 -4.79 -23.05
N GLY A 364 6.76 -4.22 -24.23
CA GLY A 364 6.15 -2.89 -24.33
C GLY A 364 4.79 -2.80 -23.64
N ILE A 365 3.89 -3.76 -23.86
CA ILE A 365 2.55 -3.70 -23.26
C ILE A 365 2.54 -4.10 -21.79
N LEU A 366 3.41 -5.03 -21.37
CA LEU A 366 3.55 -5.39 -19.96
C LEU A 366 4.14 -4.23 -19.16
N ALA A 367 5.18 -3.57 -19.67
CA ALA A 367 5.76 -2.39 -19.04
C ALA A 367 4.74 -1.25 -18.89
N LEU A 368 3.89 -1.03 -19.90
CA LEU A 368 2.78 -0.08 -19.79
C LEU A 368 1.78 -0.47 -18.69
N GLY A 369 1.46 -1.77 -18.59
CA GLY A 369 0.58 -2.30 -17.56
C GLY A 369 1.15 -2.19 -16.14
N MET A 370 2.47 -2.15 -15.95
CA MET A 370 3.08 -1.93 -14.63
C MET A 370 3.18 -0.45 -14.25
N CYS A 371 3.13 0.48 -15.23
CA CYS A 371 3.20 1.91 -14.91
C CYS A 371 1.86 2.54 -14.54
N VAL A 372 0.73 1.91 -14.86
CA VAL A 372 -0.58 2.57 -14.71
C VAL A 372 -0.98 2.77 -13.25
N GLU A 373 -0.70 1.81 -12.37
CA GLU A 373 -1.01 1.86 -10.93
C GLU A 373 -0.37 3.07 -10.23
N GLY A 374 0.89 3.37 -10.54
CA GLY A 374 1.59 4.52 -9.94
C GLY A 374 1.24 5.90 -10.52
N ALA A 375 0.59 5.97 -11.69
CA ALA A 375 0.26 7.23 -12.35
C ALA A 375 -1.05 7.18 -13.17
N PRO A 376 -2.18 6.77 -12.56
CA PRO A 376 -3.42 6.56 -13.29
C PRO A 376 -3.95 7.85 -13.92
N ASP A 377 -3.93 8.98 -13.21
CA ASP A 377 -4.47 10.25 -13.72
C ASP A 377 -3.65 10.78 -14.91
N PHE A 378 -2.33 10.57 -14.89
CA PHE A 378 -1.48 10.89 -16.03
C PHE A 378 -1.78 9.97 -17.21
N ILE A 379 -1.80 8.65 -17.02
CA ILE A 379 -2.03 7.67 -18.11
C ILE A 379 -3.42 7.86 -18.74
N ALA A 380 -4.46 8.14 -17.95
CA ALA A 380 -5.80 8.47 -18.42
C ALA A 380 -5.78 9.56 -19.49
N THR A 381 -4.98 10.62 -19.28
CA THR A 381 -4.87 11.71 -20.27
C THR A 381 -4.23 11.31 -21.60
N GLN A 382 -3.43 10.24 -21.58
CA GLN A 382 -2.70 9.72 -22.74
C GLN A 382 -3.45 8.58 -23.46
N LEU A 383 -4.62 8.17 -22.97
CA LEU A 383 -5.38 7.04 -23.52
C LEU A 383 -5.67 7.16 -25.03
N LYS A 384 -5.84 8.37 -25.55
CA LYS A 384 -6.02 8.60 -27.00
C LYS A 384 -4.85 8.09 -27.84
N GLU A 385 -3.63 8.11 -27.30
CA GLU A 385 -2.43 7.61 -27.96
C GLU A 385 -2.16 6.13 -27.62
N ILE A 386 -2.50 5.71 -26.40
CA ILE A 386 -2.29 4.35 -25.89
C ILE A 386 -3.26 3.34 -26.50
N LEU A 387 -4.57 3.62 -26.53
CA LEU A 387 -5.60 2.68 -26.97
C LEU A 387 -5.40 2.14 -28.39
N PRO A 388 -5.01 2.95 -29.40
CA PRO A 388 -4.66 2.42 -30.71
C PRO A 388 -3.55 1.36 -30.68
N VAL A 389 -2.56 1.51 -29.79
CA VAL A 389 -1.47 0.54 -29.60
C VAL A 389 -2.01 -0.73 -28.96
N VAL A 390 -2.78 -0.62 -27.88
CA VAL A 390 -3.40 -1.77 -27.19
C VAL A 390 -4.25 -2.60 -28.16
N LEU A 391 -5.14 -1.94 -28.91
CA LEU A 391 -5.99 -2.60 -29.90
C LEU A 391 -5.19 -3.24 -31.04
N HIS A 392 -4.09 -2.62 -31.45
CA HIS A 392 -3.20 -3.23 -32.45
C HIS A 392 -2.58 -4.53 -31.92
N LEU A 393 -2.11 -4.55 -30.67
CA LEU A 393 -1.48 -5.72 -30.06
C LEU A 393 -2.49 -6.85 -29.76
N LEU A 394 -3.74 -6.52 -29.45
CA LEU A 394 -4.84 -7.51 -29.37
C LEU A 394 -5.10 -8.21 -30.71
N GLU A 395 -4.68 -7.62 -31.83
CA GLU A 395 -4.80 -8.19 -33.18
C GLU A 395 -3.47 -8.77 -33.73
N ASP A 396 -2.44 -8.89 -32.89
CA ASP A 396 -1.13 -9.37 -33.30
C ASP A 396 -1.17 -10.80 -33.89
N GLN A 397 -0.23 -11.13 -34.78
CA GLN A 397 -0.17 -12.47 -35.37
C GLN A 397 0.35 -13.52 -34.38
N ASN A 398 1.22 -13.14 -33.44
CA ASN A 398 1.75 -14.03 -32.42
C ASN A 398 0.78 -14.11 -31.22
N SER A 399 0.50 -15.34 -30.76
CA SER A 399 -0.41 -15.61 -29.63
C SER A 399 0.12 -15.12 -28.29
N GLY A 400 1.44 -15.21 -28.04
CA GLY A 400 2.07 -14.67 -26.84
C GLY A 400 1.92 -13.16 -26.70
N VAL A 401 2.01 -12.40 -27.81
CA VAL A 401 1.74 -10.96 -27.81
C VAL A 401 0.28 -10.66 -27.49
N ARG A 402 -0.66 -11.41 -28.08
CA ARG A 402 -2.08 -11.23 -27.77
C ARG A 402 -2.38 -11.57 -26.29
N SER A 403 -1.76 -12.60 -25.75
CA SER A 403 -1.84 -12.94 -24.32
C SER A 403 -1.35 -11.80 -23.43
N ALA A 404 -0.16 -11.24 -23.71
CA ALA A 404 0.37 -10.09 -22.99
C ALA A 404 -0.54 -8.84 -23.13
N ALA A 405 -1.13 -8.63 -24.31
CA ALA A 405 -2.06 -7.52 -24.54
C ALA A 405 -3.36 -7.65 -23.74
N LEU A 406 -3.88 -8.86 -23.55
CA LEU A 406 -5.04 -9.11 -22.68
C LEU A 406 -4.72 -8.76 -21.22
N ASN A 407 -3.54 -9.18 -20.72
CA ASN A 407 -3.09 -8.81 -19.38
C ASN A 407 -2.90 -7.28 -19.24
N GLY A 408 -2.34 -6.63 -20.27
CA GLY A 408 -2.23 -5.17 -20.31
C GLY A 408 -3.58 -4.46 -20.29
N VAL A 409 -4.61 -5.02 -20.94
CA VAL A 409 -5.99 -4.49 -20.84
C VAL A 409 -6.54 -4.67 -19.43
N ALA A 410 -6.34 -5.83 -18.81
CA ALA A 410 -6.79 -6.08 -17.43
C ALA A 410 -6.18 -5.05 -16.48
N ARG A 411 -4.84 -4.90 -16.48
CA ARG A 411 -4.13 -3.90 -15.67
C ARG A 411 -4.58 -2.47 -15.93
N LEU A 412 -4.67 -2.05 -17.20
CA LEU A 412 -5.17 -0.72 -17.53
C LEU A 412 -6.61 -0.51 -17.05
N ALA A 413 -7.45 -1.55 -17.07
CA ALA A 413 -8.84 -1.46 -16.62
C ALA A 413 -8.99 -1.54 -15.09
N ASP A 414 -8.07 -2.19 -14.38
CA ASP A 414 -8.05 -2.22 -12.91
C ASP A 414 -7.95 -0.79 -12.35
N ASP A 415 -7.07 0.04 -12.93
CA ASP A 415 -6.85 1.42 -12.46
C ASP A 415 -7.64 2.49 -13.23
N LEU A 416 -7.99 2.24 -14.50
CA LEU A 416 -8.67 3.21 -15.38
C LEU A 416 -10.02 2.70 -15.86
N ALA A 417 -10.75 1.99 -14.99
CA ALA A 417 -12.01 1.33 -15.32
C ALA A 417 -12.98 2.26 -16.07
N GLU A 418 -13.26 3.45 -15.54
CA GLU A 418 -14.18 4.43 -16.13
C GLU A 418 -13.70 4.98 -17.49
N ASP A 419 -12.40 5.14 -17.70
CA ASP A 419 -11.89 5.68 -18.96
C ASP A 419 -11.75 4.61 -20.04
N MET A 420 -11.34 3.40 -19.65
CA MET A 420 -11.28 2.24 -20.54
C MET A 420 -12.68 1.80 -20.97
N SER A 421 -13.68 1.91 -20.10
CA SER A 421 -15.06 1.55 -20.41
C SER A 421 -15.65 2.38 -21.54
N LYS A 422 -15.26 3.65 -21.71
CA LYS A 422 -15.69 4.51 -22.84
C LYS A 422 -15.37 3.91 -24.21
N GLU A 423 -14.43 2.97 -24.30
CA GLU A 423 -14.02 2.29 -25.53
C GLU A 423 -14.47 0.82 -25.62
N HIS A 424 -15.43 0.44 -24.75
CA HIS A 424 -16.02 -0.90 -24.68
C HIS A 424 -16.46 -1.46 -26.04
N ALA A 425 -17.00 -0.61 -26.92
CA ALA A 425 -17.47 -0.99 -28.25
C ALA A 425 -16.36 -1.52 -29.18
N ARG A 426 -15.08 -1.20 -28.89
CA ARG A 426 -13.90 -1.71 -29.62
C ARG A 426 -13.18 -2.79 -28.82
N LEU A 427 -13.07 -2.62 -27.51
CA LEU A 427 -12.36 -3.55 -26.62
C LEU A 427 -13.09 -4.89 -26.51
N ILE A 428 -14.37 -4.93 -26.13
CA ILE A 428 -15.11 -6.18 -25.90
C ILE A 428 -15.09 -7.10 -27.13
N PRO A 429 -15.35 -6.63 -28.38
CA PRO A 429 -15.22 -7.48 -29.56
C PRO A 429 -13.81 -8.04 -29.77
N ALA A 430 -12.75 -7.27 -29.46
CA ALA A 430 -11.37 -7.72 -29.56
C ALA A 430 -11.02 -8.78 -28.51
N LEU A 431 -11.53 -8.64 -27.28
CA LEU A 431 -11.39 -9.64 -26.21
C LEU A 431 -12.11 -10.95 -26.59
N ILE A 432 -13.37 -10.86 -27.05
CA ILE A 432 -14.15 -12.03 -27.51
C ILE A 432 -13.45 -12.73 -28.68
N LYS A 433 -12.89 -11.99 -29.63
CA LYS A 433 -12.16 -12.57 -30.77
C LYS A 433 -10.95 -13.38 -30.30
N ASN A 434 -10.20 -12.88 -29.32
CA ASN A 434 -9.06 -13.60 -28.76
C ASN A 434 -9.48 -14.87 -28.02
N PHE A 435 -10.54 -14.77 -27.21
CA PHE A 435 -11.17 -15.90 -26.55
C PHE A 435 -11.58 -16.99 -27.55
N ASP A 436 -12.35 -16.62 -28.59
CA ASP A 436 -12.89 -17.57 -29.57
C ASP A 436 -11.77 -18.25 -30.37
N LEU A 437 -10.69 -17.52 -30.71
CA LEU A 437 -9.50 -18.06 -31.37
C LEU A 437 -8.74 -19.06 -30.47
N ALA A 438 -8.53 -18.72 -29.20
CA ALA A 438 -7.83 -19.58 -28.25
C ALA A 438 -8.62 -20.87 -27.98
N LEU A 439 -9.94 -20.75 -27.79
CA LEU A 439 -10.82 -21.90 -27.60
C LEU A 439 -10.81 -22.83 -28.83
N GLN A 440 -10.77 -22.27 -30.03
CA GLN A 440 -10.68 -23.04 -31.26
C GLN A 440 -9.33 -23.76 -31.39
N ALA A 441 -8.22 -23.07 -31.13
CA ALA A 441 -6.87 -23.63 -31.21
C ALA A 441 -6.67 -24.74 -30.16
N MET A 442 -7.14 -24.52 -28.94
CA MET A 442 -7.07 -25.48 -27.83
C MET A 442 -7.77 -26.80 -28.16
N ARG A 443 -8.93 -26.78 -28.83
CA ARG A 443 -9.65 -28.00 -29.27
C ARG A 443 -8.85 -28.87 -30.25
N SER A 444 -7.88 -28.29 -30.95
CA SER A 444 -6.99 -29.00 -31.87
C SER A 444 -5.62 -29.33 -31.28
N ALA A 445 -5.25 -28.74 -30.15
CA ALA A 445 -3.97 -28.95 -29.48
C ALA A 445 -3.97 -30.20 -28.59
N GLN A 446 -2.79 -30.73 -28.28
CA GLN A 446 -2.64 -31.79 -27.28
C GLN A 446 -2.63 -31.16 -25.87
N PRO A 447 -3.36 -31.70 -24.87
CA PRO A 447 -3.48 -31.10 -23.54
C PRO A 447 -2.16 -30.74 -22.83
N SER A 448 -1.08 -31.49 -23.09
CA SER A 448 0.24 -31.28 -22.49
C SER A 448 1.22 -30.53 -23.41
N SER A 449 0.71 -29.74 -24.36
CA SER A 449 1.55 -28.98 -25.29
C SER A 449 1.60 -27.51 -24.89
N LYS A 450 2.76 -26.88 -25.13
CA LYS A 450 2.94 -25.42 -24.99
C LYS A 450 1.85 -24.61 -25.71
N GLU A 451 1.33 -25.11 -26.83
CA GLU A 451 0.20 -24.48 -27.52
C GLU A 451 -1.09 -24.55 -26.71
N TYR A 452 -1.40 -25.69 -26.08
CA TYR A 452 -2.58 -25.83 -25.22
C TYR A 452 -2.47 -24.93 -23.98
N GLU A 453 -1.32 -24.94 -23.31
CA GLU A 453 -1.02 -24.10 -22.13
C GLU A 453 -1.16 -22.62 -22.46
N LEU A 454 -0.52 -22.15 -23.54
CA LEU A 454 -0.63 -20.74 -23.97
C LEU A 454 -2.09 -20.34 -24.28
N ASN A 455 -2.86 -21.24 -24.92
CA ASN A 455 -4.29 -20.97 -25.14
C ASN A 455 -5.09 -20.98 -23.84
N SER A 456 -4.72 -21.79 -22.84
CA SER A 456 -5.30 -21.76 -21.48
C SER A 456 -5.09 -20.38 -20.84
N HIS A 457 -3.86 -19.86 -20.92
CA HIS A 457 -3.54 -18.51 -20.45
C HIS A 457 -4.31 -17.41 -21.20
N ILE A 458 -4.50 -17.54 -22.52
CA ILE A 458 -5.30 -16.56 -23.29
C ILE A 458 -6.76 -16.59 -22.84
N LEU A 459 -7.32 -17.76 -22.52
CA LEU A 459 -8.68 -17.86 -21.97
C LEU A 459 -8.77 -17.20 -20.58
N LYS A 460 -7.82 -17.51 -19.66
CA LYS A 460 -7.68 -16.85 -18.34
C LYS A 460 -7.62 -15.33 -18.50
N ALA A 461 -6.67 -14.83 -19.29
CA ALA A 461 -6.45 -13.40 -19.51
C ALA A 461 -7.64 -12.71 -20.19
N SER A 462 -8.37 -13.40 -21.07
CA SER A 462 -9.61 -12.85 -21.66
C SER A 462 -10.71 -12.69 -20.64
N CYS A 463 -10.84 -13.62 -19.69
CA CYS A 463 -11.78 -13.50 -18.57
C CYS A 463 -11.38 -12.34 -17.66
N MET A 464 -10.11 -12.27 -17.23
CA MET A 464 -9.60 -11.18 -16.38
C MET A 464 -9.77 -9.81 -17.03
N ALA A 465 -9.43 -9.66 -18.32
CA ALA A 465 -9.60 -8.39 -19.03
C ALA A 465 -11.07 -7.94 -19.12
N VAL A 466 -12.02 -8.88 -19.19
CA VAL A 466 -13.45 -8.55 -19.15
C VAL A 466 -13.92 -8.27 -17.73
N ASP A 467 -13.40 -9.01 -16.75
CA ASP A 467 -13.66 -8.83 -15.33
C ASP A 467 -13.37 -7.37 -14.91
N SER A 468 -12.12 -6.93 -15.12
CA SER A 468 -11.66 -5.57 -14.82
C SER A 468 -12.43 -4.51 -15.63
N LEU A 469 -12.61 -4.72 -16.94
CA LEU A 469 -13.23 -3.71 -17.81
C LEU A 469 -14.71 -3.45 -17.47
N ILE A 470 -15.43 -4.46 -16.97
CA ILE A 470 -16.84 -4.33 -16.62
C ILE A 470 -17.05 -3.50 -15.35
N GLU A 471 -16.06 -3.40 -14.48
CA GLU A 471 -16.18 -2.56 -13.27
C GLU A 471 -16.42 -1.08 -13.62
N GLY A 472 -15.93 -0.63 -14.77
CA GLY A 472 -16.16 0.73 -15.28
C GLY A 472 -17.42 0.90 -16.13
N PHE A 473 -18.21 -0.16 -16.35
CA PHE A 473 -19.41 -0.08 -17.18
C PHE A 473 -20.58 0.45 -16.38
N ASP A 474 -21.37 1.34 -16.99
CA ASP A 474 -22.71 1.58 -16.50
C ASP A 474 -23.62 0.37 -16.80
N GLN A 475 -24.79 0.37 -16.17
CA GLN A 475 -25.78 -0.71 -16.34
C GLN A 475 -26.21 -0.89 -17.81
N GLU A 476 -26.30 0.20 -18.58
CA GLU A 476 -26.72 0.16 -19.98
C GLU A 476 -25.67 -0.56 -20.85
N ASP A 477 -24.40 -0.22 -20.64
CA ASP A 477 -23.27 -0.77 -21.36
C ASP A 477 -23.02 -2.24 -21.01
N ALA A 478 -23.05 -2.60 -19.73
CA ALA A 478 -22.96 -4.00 -19.28
C ALA A 478 -24.06 -4.87 -19.89
N SER A 479 -25.30 -4.35 -19.91
CA SER A 479 -26.47 -5.03 -20.47
C SER A 479 -26.31 -5.41 -21.95
N LYS A 480 -25.53 -4.65 -22.74
CA LYS A 480 -25.30 -4.92 -24.17
C LYS A 480 -24.56 -6.23 -24.42
N TYR A 481 -23.72 -6.67 -23.48
CA TYR A 481 -22.79 -7.78 -23.68
C TYR A 481 -23.10 -9.05 -22.91
N VAL A 482 -24.00 -9.02 -21.92
CA VAL A 482 -24.37 -10.18 -21.08
C VAL A 482 -24.67 -11.44 -21.91
N ASN A 483 -25.44 -11.29 -22.99
CA ASN A 483 -25.86 -12.41 -23.82
C ASN A 483 -24.71 -13.10 -24.59
N GLU A 484 -23.61 -12.39 -24.82
CA GLU A 484 -22.42 -12.93 -25.50
C GLU A 484 -21.39 -13.45 -24.50
N LEU A 485 -21.21 -12.77 -23.36
CA LEU A 485 -20.15 -13.06 -22.39
C LEU A 485 -20.51 -14.20 -21.44
N VAL A 486 -21.70 -14.17 -20.82
CA VAL A 486 -22.07 -15.16 -19.80
C VAL A 486 -22.05 -16.59 -20.35
N PRO A 487 -22.60 -16.90 -21.54
CA PRO A 487 -22.51 -18.26 -22.09
C PRO A 487 -21.09 -18.72 -22.40
N ARG A 488 -20.19 -17.79 -22.74
CA ARG A 488 -18.77 -18.09 -23.04
C ARG A 488 -17.98 -18.40 -21.78
N PHE A 489 -18.19 -17.66 -20.70
CA PHE A 489 -17.47 -17.93 -19.46
C PHE A 489 -18.08 -19.11 -18.70
N ALA A 490 -19.41 -19.29 -18.78
CA ALA A 490 -20.07 -20.44 -18.15
C ALA A 490 -19.58 -21.81 -18.66
N MET A 491 -19.06 -21.90 -19.91
CA MET A 491 -18.46 -23.16 -20.39
C MET A 491 -17.06 -23.42 -19.82
N LEU A 492 -16.35 -22.39 -19.36
CA LEU A 492 -15.02 -22.53 -18.75
C LEU A 492 -15.09 -22.93 -17.27
N VAL A 493 -16.25 -22.83 -16.64
CA VAL A 493 -16.45 -23.26 -15.26
C VAL A 493 -16.24 -24.78 -15.10
N GLU A 494 -16.34 -25.57 -16.17
CA GLU A 494 -16.04 -27.01 -16.18
C GLU A 494 -14.69 -27.33 -16.85
N HIS A 495 -13.78 -26.35 -16.95
CA HIS A 495 -12.43 -26.54 -17.50
C HIS A 495 -11.54 -27.38 -16.57
N GLN A 496 -10.49 -28.01 -17.10
CA GLN A 496 -9.57 -28.87 -16.33
C GLN A 496 -8.51 -28.09 -15.53
N ASP A 497 -8.25 -26.85 -15.92
CA ASP A 497 -7.31 -25.94 -15.25
C ASP A 497 -8.09 -25.03 -14.29
N HIS A 498 -7.85 -25.18 -12.99
CA HIS A 498 -8.53 -24.42 -11.92
C HIS A 498 -8.37 -22.91 -12.09
N ARG A 499 -7.21 -22.44 -12.58
CA ARG A 499 -6.95 -21.01 -12.80
C ARG A 499 -7.87 -20.40 -13.86
N VAL A 500 -8.23 -21.20 -14.88
CA VAL A 500 -9.21 -20.79 -15.90
C VAL A 500 -10.62 -20.80 -15.33
N GLN A 501 -10.96 -21.76 -14.47
CA GLN A 501 -12.24 -21.79 -13.78
C GLN A 501 -12.40 -20.55 -12.89
N MET A 502 -11.40 -20.23 -12.06
CA MET A 502 -11.39 -19.06 -11.18
C MET A 502 -11.61 -17.77 -11.98
N ALA A 503 -10.84 -17.53 -13.04
CA ALA A 503 -11.00 -16.32 -13.86
C ALA A 503 -12.39 -16.24 -14.51
N ALA A 504 -12.94 -17.36 -14.98
CA ALA A 504 -14.28 -17.38 -15.56
C ALA A 504 -15.38 -17.14 -14.51
N VAL A 505 -15.23 -17.68 -13.31
CA VAL A 505 -16.16 -17.50 -12.19
C VAL A 505 -16.17 -16.04 -11.72
N SER A 506 -14.99 -15.44 -11.54
CA SER A 506 -14.86 -14.01 -11.19
C SER A 506 -15.55 -13.12 -12.23
N ALA A 507 -15.23 -13.32 -13.52
CA ALA A 507 -15.82 -12.54 -14.61
C ALA A 507 -17.36 -12.68 -14.69
N ILE A 508 -17.92 -13.86 -14.42
CA ILE A 508 -19.38 -14.04 -14.33
C ILE A 508 -19.97 -13.22 -13.17
N GLY A 509 -19.29 -13.19 -12.02
CA GLY A 509 -19.66 -12.37 -10.87
C GLY A 509 -19.70 -10.88 -11.21
N SER A 510 -18.65 -10.35 -11.85
CA SER A 510 -18.58 -8.93 -12.22
C SER A 510 -19.55 -8.57 -13.34
N ILE A 511 -19.76 -9.45 -14.35
CA ILE A 511 -20.84 -9.27 -15.34
C ILE A 511 -22.20 -9.18 -14.65
N ALA A 512 -22.45 -10.01 -13.63
CA ALA A 512 -23.69 -9.94 -12.88
C ALA A 512 -23.82 -8.59 -12.17
N ALA A 513 -22.79 -8.17 -11.44
CA ALA A 513 -22.76 -6.90 -10.72
C ALA A 513 -23.01 -5.70 -11.66
N GLY A 514 -22.31 -5.61 -12.79
CA GLY A 514 -22.47 -4.49 -13.73
C GLY A 514 -23.80 -4.50 -14.49
N ALA A 515 -24.35 -5.67 -14.83
CA ALA A 515 -25.55 -5.76 -15.66
C ALA A 515 -26.87 -5.83 -14.88
N GLU A 516 -26.83 -6.16 -13.58
CA GLU A 516 -27.97 -6.25 -12.66
C GLU A 516 -29.18 -6.99 -13.26
N GLU A 517 -30.28 -6.28 -13.53
CA GLU A 517 -31.53 -6.80 -14.09
C GLU A 517 -31.33 -7.63 -15.38
N ALA A 518 -30.38 -7.24 -16.24
CA ALA A 518 -30.11 -7.96 -17.48
C ALA A 518 -29.46 -9.35 -17.25
N PHE A 519 -28.91 -9.61 -16.06
CA PHE A 519 -28.34 -10.90 -15.68
C PHE A 519 -29.40 -11.94 -15.27
N LYS A 520 -30.63 -11.51 -14.91
CA LYS A 520 -31.70 -12.41 -14.43
C LYS A 520 -31.97 -13.65 -15.27
N PRO A 521 -31.93 -13.63 -16.63
CA PRO A 521 -32.11 -14.83 -17.44
C PRO A 521 -31.05 -15.92 -17.22
N TYR A 522 -29.87 -15.55 -16.71
CA TYR A 522 -28.74 -16.45 -16.46
C TYR A 522 -28.64 -16.89 -14.99
N PHE A 523 -29.24 -16.12 -14.07
CA PHE A 523 -29.15 -16.29 -12.63
C PHE A 523 -29.32 -17.74 -12.16
N GLU A 524 -30.45 -18.39 -12.46
CA GLU A 524 -30.71 -19.75 -11.95
C GLU A 524 -29.65 -20.77 -12.38
N LYS A 525 -29.20 -20.68 -13.64
CA LYS A 525 -28.18 -21.58 -14.18
C LYS A 525 -26.80 -21.28 -13.60
N SER A 526 -26.46 -20.01 -13.43
CA SER A 526 -25.20 -19.59 -12.79
C SER A 526 -25.16 -20.09 -11.34
N MET A 527 -26.23 -19.92 -10.55
CA MET A 527 -26.31 -20.42 -9.18
C MET A 527 -26.15 -21.94 -9.10
N GLN A 528 -26.76 -22.70 -10.03
CA GLN A 528 -26.58 -24.16 -10.08
C GLN A 528 -25.16 -24.59 -10.44
N THR A 529 -24.45 -23.78 -11.24
CA THR A 529 -23.10 -24.11 -11.71
C THR A 529 -22.07 -23.77 -10.63
N LEU A 530 -22.14 -22.54 -10.10
CA LEU A 530 -21.23 -22.04 -9.06
C LEU A 530 -21.47 -22.71 -7.70
N GLY A 531 -22.72 -23.04 -7.38
CA GLY A 531 -23.09 -23.72 -6.15
C GLY A 531 -22.51 -25.14 -6.00
N LYS A 532 -21.81 -25.67 -7.00
CA LYS A 532 -21.06 -26.94 -6.88
C LYS A 532 -19.76 -26.76 -6.07
N PHE A 533 -19.16 -25.57 -6.08
CA PHE A 533 -17.86 -25.30 -5.47
C PHE A 533 -17.94 -24.97 -3.98
N ILE A 534 -19.10 -24.50 -3.50
CA ILE A 534 -19.27 -24.06 -2.10
C ILE A 534 -19.20 -25.21 -1.07
N SER A 535 -19.05 -26.45 -1.50
CA SER A 535 -18.95 -27.63 -0.63
C SER A 535 -17.60 -28.34 -0.74
N ILE A 536 -16.64 -27.79 -1.47
CA ILE A 536 -15.25 -28.27 -1.55
C ILE A 536 -14.59 -28.11 -0.19
N LYS A 537 -13.86 -29.13 0.29
CA LYS A 537 -13.20 -29.12 1.60
C LYS A 537 -11.79 -29.66 1.60
N ASP A 538 -11.44 -30.37 0.53
CA ASP A 538 -10.20 -31.10 0.37
C ASP A 538 -9.42 -30.38 -0.74
N ASP A 539 -8.09 -30.41 -0.69
CA ASP A 539 -7.18 -29.78 -1.67
C ASP A 539 -7.11 -28.24 -1.65
N GLU A 540 -5.90 -27.68 -1.60
CA GLU A 540 -5.67 -26.25 -1.45
C GLU A 540 -6.08 -25.44 -2.70
N ASP A 541 -5.75 -25.94 -3.90
CA ASP A 541 -6.15 -25.32 -5.18
C ASP A 541 -7.69 -25.33 -5.33
N GLU A 542 -8.36 -26.41 -4.94
CA GLU A 542 -9.82 -26.48 -4.97
C GLU A 542 -10.46 -25.53 -3.94
N LEU A 543 -9.83 -25.30 -2.78
CA LEU A 543 -10.28 -24.31 -1.78
C LEU A 543 -10.15 -22.87 -2.28
N GLU A 544 -9.11 -22.55 -3.07
CA GLU A 544 -9.04 -21.25 -3.76
C GLU A 544 -10.19 -21.06 -4.74
N LEU A 545 -10.52 -22.09 -5.52
CA LEU A 545 -11.68 -22.02 -6.41
C LEU A 545 -12.99 -21.82 -5.63
N ARG A 546 -13.15 -22.47 -4.46
CA ARG A 546 -14.29 -22.22 -3.56
C ARG A 546 -14.32 -20.76 -3.11
N SER A 547 -13.17 -20.20 -2.77
CA SER A 547 -13.03 -18.80 -2.36
C SER A 547 -13.50 -17.82 -3.44
N ILE A 548 -13.02 -17.99 -4.69
CA ILE A 548 -13.46 -17.18 -5.84
C ILE A 548 -14.94 -17.38 -6.17
N ALA A 549 -15.47 -18.60 -6.01
CA ALA A 549 -16.89 -18.87 -6.20
C ALA A 549 -17.76 -18.16 -5.14
N ILE A 550 -17.31 -18.11 -3.89
CA ILE A 550 -17.99 -17.37 -2.82
C ILE A 550 -18.05 -15.87 -3.14
N ASP A 551 -16.93 -15.27 -3.55
CA ASP A 551 -16.88 -13.86 -3.95
C ASP A 551 -17.84 -13.55 -5.12
N ALA A 552 -17.77 -14.35 -6.19
CA ALA A 552 -18.66 -14.19 -7.34
C ALA A 552 -20.15 -14.33 -6.97
N LEU A 553 -20.48 -15.23 -6.03
CA LEU A 553 -21.84 -15.37 -5.51
C LEU A 553 -22.29 -14.16 -4.67
N GLY A 554 -21.37 -13.51 -3.96
CA GLY A 554 -21.59 -12.22 -3.31
C GLY A 554 -21.92 -11.11 -4.33
N LYS A 555 -21.13 -10.99 -5.40
CA LYS A 555 -21.39 -10.05 -6.51
C LYS A 555 -22.76 -10.30 -7.15
N VAL A 556 -23.12 -11.57 -7.39
CA VAL A 556 -24.45 -11.96 -7.89
C VAL A 556 -25.57 -11.58 -6.90
N ALA A 557 -25.36 -11.73 -5.60
CA ALA A 557 -26.35 -11.35 -4.58
C ALA A 557 -26.64 -9.84 -4.62
N GLY A 558 -25.60 -9.01 -4.78
CA GLY A 558 -25.73 -7.57 -4.99
C GLY A 558 -26.56 -7.24 -6.23
N ALA A 559 -26.27 -7.89 -7.35
CA ALA A 559 -26.89 -7.66 -8.65
C ALA A 559 -28.40 -7.97 -8.70
N VAL A 560 -28.84 -9.08 -8.09
CA VAL A 560 -30.24 -9.55 -8.19
C VAL A 560 -31.12 -9.11 -7.02
N GLY A 561 -30.49 -8.65 -5.93
CA GLY A 561 -31.14 -8.17 -4.72
C GLY A 561 -31.69 -9.27 -3.79
N ALA A 562 -32.09 -8.84 -2.60
CA ALA A 562 -32.44 -9.70 -1.46
C ALA A 562 -33.55 -10.73 -1.77
N GLU A 563 -34.60 -10.35 -2.50
CA GLU A 563 -35.77 -11.20 -2.76
C GLU A 563 -35.43 -12.40 -3.66
N ALA A 564 -34.74 -12.15 -4.77
CA ALA A 564 -34.37 -13.20 -5.72
C ALA A 564 -33.31 -14.16 -5.15
N PHE A 565 -32.38 -13.62 -4.34
CA PHE A 565 -31.29 -14.39 -3.76
C PHE A 565 -31.66 -15.21 -2.52
N GLN A 566 -32.83 -14.95 -1.91
CA GLN A 566 -33.23 -15.43 -0.59
C GLN A 566 -33.05 -16.96 -0.35
N GLN A 567 -33.27 -17.78 -1.38
CA GLN A 567 -33.17 -19.24 -1.26
C GLN A 567 -31.73 -19.76 -1.11
N PHE A 568 -30.72 -18.95 -1.46
CA PHE A 568 -29.31 -19.33 -1.45
C PHE A 568 -28.54 -18.82 -0.22
N VAL A 569 -29.09 -17.83 0.50
CA VAL A 569 -28.43 -17.19 1.65
C VAL A 569 -28.07 -18.20 2.74
N GLN A 570 -29.02 -19.03 3.17
CA GLN A 570 -28.80 -19.96 4.28
C GLN A 570 -27.69 -20.99 3.97
N PRO A 571 -27.70 -21.68 2.80
CA PRO A 571 -26.57 -22.51 2.38
C PRO A 571 -25.23 -21.77 2.34
N LEU A 572 -25.20 -20.54 1.83
CA LEU A 572 -23.96 -19.76 1.68
C LEU A 572 -23.40 -19.28 3.01
N MET A 573 -24.26 -18.83 3.94
CA MET A 573 -23.85 -18.49 5.31
C MET A 573 -23.25 -19.71 6.02
N HIS A 574 -23.85 -20.89 5.86
CA HIS A 574 -23.30 -22.12 6.44
C HIS A 574 -21.96 -22.51 5.80
N SER A 575 -21.85 -22.41 4.48
CA SER A 575 -20.60 -22.68 3.75
C SER A 575 -19.48 -21.73 4.17
N SER A 576 -19.75 -20.44 4.25
CA SER A 576 -18.73 -19.45 4.63
C SER A 576 -18.30 -19.61 6.09
N GLU A 577 -19.22 -19.92 7.01
CA GLU A 577 -18.87 -20.26 8.40
C GLU A 577 -18.01 -21.54 8.48
N GLU A 578 -18.32 -22.56 7.69
CA GLU A 578 -17.49 -23.76 7.59
C GLU A 578 -16.09 -23.45 7.02
N GLY A 579 -16.02 -22.55 6.02
CA GLY A 579 -14.77 -22.13 5.39
C GLY A 579 -13.76 -21.56 6.38
N LEU A 580 -14.22 -20.98 7.50
CA LEU A 580 -13.34 -20.48 8.55
C LEU A 580 -12.51 -21.56 9.26
N HIS A 581 -12.89 -22.83 9.11
CA HIS A 581 -12.29 -23.96 9.80
C HIS A 581 -11.52 -24.91 8.86
N LEU A 582 -11.29 -24.51 7.61
CA LEU A 582 -10.62 -25.32 6.58
C LEU A 582 -9.16 -24.93 6.32
N ASP A 583 -8.55 -24.20 7.26
CA ASP A 583 -7.13 -23.82 7.24
C ASP A 583 -6.62 -23.24 5.91
N ASN A 584 -7.46 -22.44 5.23
CA ASN A 584 -7.09 -21.72 4.02
C ASN A 584 -7.36 -20.23 4.23
N GLN A 585 -6.31 -19.42 4.21
CA GLN A 585 -6.38 -17.99 4.52
C GLN A 585 -7.30 -17.25 3.56
N ARG A 586 -7.14 -17.48 2.25
CA ARG A 586 -7.93 -16.79 1.22
C ARG A 586 -9.43 -17.09 1.32
N LEU A 587 -9.80 -18.31 1.72
CA LEU A 587 -11.19 -18.71 1.93
C LEU A 587 -11.80 -18.06 3.18
N LYS A 588 -11.01 -17.84 4.24
CA LYS A 588 -11.46 -17.09 5.42
C LYS A 588 -11.77 -15.64 5.04
N GLU A 589 -10.85 -14.99 4.33
CA GLU A 589 -11.00 -13.61 3.86
C GLU A 589 -12.28 -13.44 3.04
N THR A 590 -12.48 -14.26 2.00
CA THR A 590 -13.67 -14.16 1.15
C THR A 590 -14.96 -14.53 1.87
N SER A 591 -14.89 -15.41 2.88
CA SER A 591 -16.03 -15.71 3.76
C SER A 591 -16.47 -14.49 4.56
N TYR A 592 -15.52 -13.71 5.10
CA TYR A 592 -15.82 -12.44 5.76
C TYR A 592 -16.35 -11.39 4.77
N ILE A 593 -15.73 -11.25 3.59
CA ILE A 593 -16.18 -10.31 2.55
C ILE A 593 -17.61 -10.63 2.07
N LEU A 594 -17.96 -11.92 1.95
CA LEU A 594 -19.33 -12.35 1.66
C LEU A 594 -20.30 -11.84 2.72
N TRP A 595 -19.95 -11.90 4.01
CA TRP A 595 -20.81 -11.43 5.08
C TRP A 595 -21.02 -9.91 5.06
N SER A 596 -19.99 -9.13 4.74
CA SER A 596 -20.15 -7.69 4.45
C SER A 596 -21.15 -7.48 3.32
N THR A 597 -20.96 -8.19 2.20
CA THR A 597 -21.84 -8.06 1.03
C THR A 597 -23.29 -8.43 1.34
N LEU A 598 -23.52 -9.52 2.08
CA LEU A 598 -24.87 -9.93 2.47
C LEU A 598 -25.48 -8.98 3.52
N ALA A 599 -24.69 -8.43 4.45
CA ALA A 599 -25.17 -7.39 5.36
C ALA A 599 -25.62 -6.14 4.60
N ARG A 600 -24.91 -5.74 3.54
CA ARG A 600 -25.32 -4.65 2.63
C ARG A 600 -26.61 -4.96 1.87
N VAL A 601 -26.74 -6.18 1.33
CA VAL A 601 -27.93 -6.58 0.54
C VAL A 601 -29.19 -6.70 1.41
N TYR A 602 -29.06 -7.24 2.63
CA TYR A 602 -30.21 -7.52 3.52
C TYR A 602 -30.47 -6.42 4.55
N GLU A 603 -29.51 -5.52 4.79
CA GLU A 603 -29.57 -4.45 5.79
C GLU A 603 -30.06 -4.96 7.16
N GLU A 604 -31.05 -4.31 7.77
CA GLU A 604 -31.63 -4.73 9.05
C GLU A 604 -32.28 -6.13 9.03
N ASN A 605 -32.55 -6.71 7.85
CA ASN A 605 -33.06 -8.08 7.74
C ASN A 605 -31.96 -9.15 7.90
N PHE A 606 -30.69 -8.75 7.99
CA PHE A 606 -29.55 -9.63 8.29
C PHE A 606 -29.49 -10.08 9.78
N ASP A 607 -30.37 -9.55 10.63
CA ASP A 607 -30.47 -9.77 12.09
C ASP A 607 -30.34 -11.25 12.52
N ALA A 608 -30.88 -12.19 11.73
CA ALA A 608 -30.83 -13.62 12.05
C ALA A 608 -29.41 -14.21 12.06
N PHE A 609 -28.48 -13.65 11.26
CA PHE A 609 -27.10 -14.11 11.13
C PHE A 609 -26.13 -13.30 12.00
N LEU A 610 -26.54 -12.10 12.38
CA LEU A 610 -25.71 -11.12 13.06
C LEU A 610 -24.98 -11.65 14.32
N PRO A 611 -25.61 -12.44 15.22
CA PRO A 611 -24.90 -12.96 16.39
C PRO A 611 -23.71 -13.88 16.05
N GLY A 612 -23.84 -14.70 15.00
CA GLY A 612 -22.79 -15.65 14.58
C GLY A 612 -21.65 -14.92 13.87
N VAL A 613 -22.00 -14.03 12.94
CA VAL A 613 -21.04 -13.20 12.20
C VAL A 613 -20.20 -12.35 13.13
N VAL A 614 -20.83 -11.59 14.04
CA VAL A 614 -20.08 -10.76 15.00
C VAL A 614 -19.18 -11.59 15.89
N LYS A 615 -19.66 -12.76 16.36
CA LYS A 615 -18.83 -13.65 17.18
C LYS A 615 -17.60 -14.13 16.41
N ALA A 616 -17.76 -14.62 15.18
CA ALA A 616 -16.64 -15.11 14.37
C ALA A 616 -15.61 -14.02 14.08
N LEU A 617 -16.07 -12.81 13.72
CA LEU A 617 -15.19 -11.67 13.48
C LEU A 617 -14.43 -11.26 14.74
N LEU A 618 -15.10 -11.16 15.89
CA LEU A 618 -14.42 -10.86 17.17
C LEU A 618 -13.46 -11.98 17.59
N ASP A 619 -13.82 -13.25 17.38
CA ASP A 619 -12.93 -14.39 17.65
C ASP A 619 -11.66 -14.29 16.79
N CYS A 620 -11.76 -13.83 15.53
CA CYS A 620 -10.61 -13.55 14.65
C CYS A 620 -9.71 -12.43 15.21
N LEU A 621 -10.29 -11.33 15.67
CA LEU A 621 -9.53 -10.20 16.22
C LEU A 621 -8.79 -10.53 17.51
N GLU A 622 -9.30 -11.50 18.28
CA GLU A 622 -8.71 -11.96 19.54
C GLU A 622 -7.65 -13.07 19.35
N GLN A 623 -7.35 -13.51 18.12
CA GLN A 623 -6.29 -14.48 17.84
C GLN A 623 -4.89 -13.93 18.19
N GLU A 624 -4.02 -14.78 18.74
CA GLU A 624 -2.61 -14.45 18.98
C GLU A 624 -1.82 -14.54 17.65
N GLU A 625 -0.97 -13.55 17.37
CA GLU A 625 -0.17 -13.48 16.13
C GLU A 625 1.20 -14.15 16.23
N THR A 626 1.43 -14.96 17.27
CA THR A 626 2.72 -15.64 17.45
C THR A 626 2.87 -16.83 16.50
N ASP A 627 3.93 -16.85 15.70
CA ASP A 627 4.30 -17.99 14.89
C ASP A 627 4.53 -19.25 15.74
N SER A 628 3.84 -20.34 15.37
CA SER A 628 4.06 -21.74 15.76
C SER A 628 3.35 -22.26 17.04
N GLU A 629 2.12 -22.76 16.91
CA GLU A 629 1.57 -23.77 17.83
C GLU A 629 2.12 -25.17 17.50
N VAL A 630 3.06 -25.70 18.29
CA VAL A 630 3.54 -27.09 18.14
C VAL A 630 2.66 -28.04 18.96
N GLN A 631 1.94 -28.97 18.31
CA GLN A 631 1.20 -30.04 18.99
C GLN A 631 2.12 -31.23 19.35
N LEU A 632 2.07 -31.70 20.60
CA LEU A 632 2.86 -32.84 21.09
C LEU A 632 2.08 -34.17 21.04
N GLY A 633 2.78 -35.26 20.74
CA GLY A 633 2.26 -36.63 20.83
C GLY A 633 1.90 -37.06 22.27
N ALA A 634 1.06 -38.11 22.37
CA ALA A 634 0.37 -38.54 23.59
C ALA A 634 1.25 -38.89 24.82
N GLU A 635 2.57 -39.03 24.67
CA GLU A 635 3.50 -39.36 25.75
C GLU A 635 4.08 -38.11 26.46
N ALA A 636 3.76 -36.89 26.00
CA ALA A 636 4.21 -35.62 26.58
C ALA A 636 3.07 -34.80 27.23
N SER A 637 2.00 -35.46 27.68
CA SER A 637 0.83 -34.84 28.33
C SER A 637 1.15 -33.98 29.56
N ASP A 638 2.33 -34.19 30.14
CA ASP A 638 2.75 -33.56 31.40
C ASP A 638 3.28 -32.13 31.21
N LEU A 639 3.46 -31.70 29.94
CA LEU A 639 3.96 -30.36 29.58
C LEU A 639 2.85 -29.41 29.12
N VAL A 640 1.61 -29.90 28.99
CA VAL A 640 0.44 -29.09 28.57
C VAL A 640 0.26 -27.89 29.52
N GLY A 641 0.25 -26.68 28.94
CA GLY A 641 0.14 -25.42 29.68
C GLY A 641 1.46 -24.88 30.26
N GLN A 642 2.62 -25.47 29.94
CA GLN A 642 3.93 -24.92 30.28
C GLN A 642 4.55 -24.19 29.07
N GLU A 643 5.27 -23.10 29.34
CA GLU A 643 6.15 -22.45 28.36
C GLU A 643 7.42 -23.29 28.20
N VAL A 644 7.71 -23.72 26.97
CA VAL A 644 8.92 -24.46 26.64
C VAL A 644 9.67 -23.68 25.56
N THR A 645 10.95 -23.40 25.80
CA THR A 645 11.81 -22.78 24.81
C THR A 645 12.34 -23.82 23.84
N ILE A 646 11.96 -23.73 22.57
CA ILE A 646 12.48 -24.57 21.48
C ILE A 646 13.07 -23.62 20.45
N ALA A 647 14.34 -23.82 20.09
CA ALA A 647 15.06 -22.94 19.15
C ALA A 647 14.94 -21.44 19.49
N GLY A 648 15.10 -21.05 20.77
CA GLY A 648 14.99 -19.64 21.20
C GLY A 648 13.56 -19.13 21.42
N LYS A 649 12.56 -19.70 20.74
CA LYS A 649 11.14 -19.29 20.85
C LYS A 649 10.44 -19.93 22.06
N LYS A 650 9.68 -19.14 22.81
CA LYS A 650 8.84 -19.62 23.93
C LYS A 650 7.51 -20.13 23.40
N ILE A 651 7.31 -21.44 23.41
CA ILE A 651 6.10 -22.09 22.89
C ILE A 651 5.26 -22.58 24.07
N LYS A 652 3.96 -22.27 24.05
CA LYS A 652 3.00 -22.73 25.05
C LYS A 652 2.37 -24.04 24.57
N VAL A 653 2.53 -25.10 25.35
CA VAL A 653 2.11 -26.45 24.91
C VAL A 653 0.59 -26.61 24.97
N ALA A 654 -0.06 -26.79 23.82
CA ALA A 654 -1.48 -27.13 23.70
C ALA A 654 -1.75 -28.65 23.79
N GLY A 655 -2.97 -29.05 24.18
CA GLY A 655 -3.37 -30.45 24.33
C GLY A 655 -3.88 -31.06 23.03
N ALA A 656 -3.48 -32.30 22.73
CA ALA A 656 -3.76 -33.00 21.48
C ALA A 656 -5.27 -33.08 21.13
N GLY A 657 -5.63 -32.52 19.96
CA GLY A 657 -7.03 -32.50 19.49
C GLY A 657 -7.26 -32.30 17.98
N GLY A 658 -6.23 -32.11 17.14
CA GLY A 658 -6.38 -32.01 15.68
C GLY A 658 -5.45 -32.98 14.96
N VAL A 659 -5.96 -33.72 13.98
CA VAL A 659 -5.17 -34.61 13.11
C VAL A 659 -4.77 -33.78 11.89
N VAL A 660 -3.47 -33.67 11.60
CA VAL A 660 -2.98 -33.19 10.30
C VAL A 660 -2.61 -34.44 9.49
N GLU A 661 -3.38 -34.76 8.47
CA GLU A 661 -2.98 -35.67 7.39
C GLU A 661 -2.39 -34.79 6.27
N GLY A 662 -1.11 -34.99 5.90
CA GLY A 662 -0.51 -34.19 4.82
C GLY A 662 1.00 -34.31 4.59
N ALA A 663 1.79 -34.89 5.49
CA ALA A 663 3.23 -35.08 5.25
C ALA A 663 3.51 -36.42 4.53
N GLU A 664 3.21 -36.49 3.23
CA GLU A 664 3.80 -37.50 2.34
C GLU A 664 4.30 -36.81 1.05
N GLY A 665 5.51 -36.25 1.12
CA GLY A 665 6.27 -35.74 -0.01
C GLY A 665 7.77 -35.66 0.32
N GLY A 666 8.60 -36.37 -0.45
CA GLY A 666 10.05 -36.16 -0.62
C GLY A 666 11.00 -36.34 0.57
N ASP A 667 11.76 -37.45 0.60
CA ASP A 667 12.89 -37.71 1.53
C ASP A 667 14.04 -36.66 1.46
N ASP A 668 13.96 -35.65 0.57
CA ASP A 668 15.01 -34.64 0.34
C ASP A 668 14.77 -33.33 1.12
N GLU A 669 13.53 -33.00 1.53
CA GLU A 669 13.21 -31.77 2.29
C GLU A 669 13.47 -31.88 3.80
N GLU A 670 13.47 -33.10 4.36
CA GLU A 670 13.79 -33.31 5.78
C GLU A 670 15.28 -33.09 6.10
N ASP A 671 16.18 -33.37 5.13
CA ASP A 671 17.61 -33.12 5.30
C ASP A 671 17.94 -31.61 5.20
N ASP A 672 17.23 -30.85 4.36
CA ASP A 672 17.38 -29.38 4.26
C ASP A 672 16.85 -28.66 5.50
N LEU A 673 15.71 -29.09 6.07
CA LEU A 673 15.18 -28.49 7.31
C LEU A 673 16.10 -28.73 8.51
N VAL A 674 16.73 -29.92 8.59
CA VAL A 674 17.71 -30.24 9.64
C VAL A 674 19.03 -29.51 9.40
N GLN A 675 19.39 -29.26 8.14
CA GLN A 675 20.57 -28.49 7.78
C GLN A 675 20.37 -26.99 8.06
N GLU A 676 19.21 -26.40 7.77
CA GLU A 676 18.83 -25.02 8.16
C GLU A 676 18.80 -24.85 9.70
N LEU A 677 18.22 -25.83 10.43
CA LEU A 677 18.22 -25.84 11.90
C LEU A 677 19.62 -25.99 12.53
N MET A 678 20.61 -26.48 11.78
CA MET A 678 22.01 -26.61 12.21
C MET A 678 22.92 -25.52 11.65
N GLU A 679 22.52 -24.85 10.58
CA GLU A 679 23.25 -23.74 9.96
C GLU A 679 22.92 -22.39 10.57
N GLY A 680 21.80 -22.26 11.30
CA GLY A 680 21.62 -21.26 12.35
C GLY A 680 22.20 -19.88 12.01
N ASP A 681 21.78 -19.33 10.88
CA ASP A 681 21.63 -17.88 10.80
C ASP A 681 20.45 -17.53 11.72
N GLU A 682 20.82 -17.33 12.98
CA GLU A 682 20.08 -16.50 13.91
C GLU A 682 20.17 -15.06 13.36
N ASP A 683 19.32 -14.71 12.40
CA ASP A 683 18.89 -13.31 12.13
C ASP A 683 17.90 -12.84 13.23
N ASP A 684 18.18 -13.19 14.48
CA ASP A 684 17.34 -12.97 15.66
C ASP A 684 17.93 -11.87 16.56
N ASP A 685 18.60 -10.87 15.97
CA ASP A 685 18.98 -9.63 16.64
C ASP A 685 18.25 -8.44 15.96
N ASP A 686 17.12 -8.04 16.54
CA ASP A 686 16.36 -6.78 16.36
C ASP A 686 15.85 -6.38 14.95
N TRP A 687 16.12 -7.12 13.87
CA TRP A 687 15.60 -6.81 12.52
C TRP A 687 14.51 -7.77 12.00
N ASP A 688 14.43 -9.03 12.44
CA ASP A 688 13.26 -9.88 12.16
C ASP A 688 12.03 -9.49 13.01
N ASP A 689 12.22 -8.63 14.02
CA ASP A 689 11.12 -7.95 14.72
C ASP A 689 10.54 -6.75 13.92
N LEU A 690 11.06 -6.44 12.72
CA LEU A 690 10.35 -5.64 11.73
C LEU A 690 9.28 -6.48 11.01
N GLY A 691 8.27 -6.87 11.78
CA GLY A 691 6.89 -7.05 11.32
C GLY A 691 6.70 -7.80 10.00
N ALA A 692 7.18 -9.04 9.89
CA ALA A 692 6.61 -9.94 8.89
C ALA A 692 5.09 -9.96 9.10
N VAL A 693 4.35 -9.47 8.11
CA VAL A 693 2.89 -9.41 8.17
C VAL A 693 2.38 -10.85 8.22
N THR A 694 1.97 -11.30 9.40
CA THR A 694 1.48 -12.67 9.57
C THR A 694 0.17 -12.86 8.80
N GLY A 695 -0.12 -14.09 8.34
CA GLY A 695 -1.41 -14.40 7.73
C GLY A 695 -2.59 -14.04 8.65
N VAL A 696 -2.41 -14.17 9.98
CA VAL A 696 -3.38 -13.73 10.99
C VAL A 696 -3.58 -12.21 10.99
N ALA A 697 -2.51 -11.42 10.83
CA ALA A 697 -2.63 -9.96 10.74
C ALA A 697 -3.41 -9.53 9.49
N MET A 698 -3.21 -10.18 8.35
CA MET A 698 -4.02 -9.96 7.13
C MET A 698 -5.48 -10.36 7.35
N GLU A 699 -5.74 -11.50 8.00
CA GLU A 699 -7.11 -11.92 8.36
C GLU A 699 -7.78 -10.89 9.28
N LYS A 700 -7.04 -10.32 10.24
CA LYS A 700 -7.54 -9.26 11.13
C LYS A 700 -7.90 -7.99 10.38
N GLU A 701 -7.08 -7.53 9.43
CA GLU A 701 -7.40 -6.35 8.60
C GLU A 701 -8.78 -6.50 7.96
N ILE A 702 -9.03 -7.64 7.31
CA ILE A 702 -10.31 -7.94 6.65
C ILE A 702 -11.45 -8.07 7.67
N ALA A 703 -11.22 -8.75 8.80
CA ALA A 703 -12.26 -8.94 9.81
C ALA A 703 -12.70 -7.61 10.45
N VAL A 704 -11.77 -6.69 10.71
CA VAL A 704 -12.10 -5.35 11.20
C VAL A 704 -12.92 -4.57 10.17
N GLU A 705 -12.48 -4.56 8.91
CA GLU A 705 -13.19 -3.87 7.82
C GLU A 705 -14.64 -4.39 7.67
N VAL A 706 -14.81 -5.72 7.71
CA VAL A 706 -16.12 -6.36 7.63
C VAL A 706 -17.00 -6.03 8.85
N LEU A 707 -16.45 -5.89 10.06
CA LEU A 707 -17.21 -5.37 11.21
C LEU A 707 -17.73 -3.95 10.93
N GLY A 708 -16.91 -3.09 10.32
CA GLY A 708 -17.27 -1.75 9.87
C GLY A 708 -18.44 -1.73 8.87
N ASP A 709 -18.49 -2.67 7.95
CA ASP A 709 -19.59 -2.78 6.98
C ASP A 709 -20.86 -3.35 7.61
N VAL A 710 -20.72 -4.44 8.38
CA VAL A 710 -21.85 -5.08 9.05
C VAL A 710 -22.54 -4.09 10.01
N LEU A 711 -21.79 -3.30 10.77
CA LEU A 711 -22.39 -2.29 11.65
C LEU A 711 -23.08 -1.18 10.86
N THR A 712 -22.51 -0.76 9.73
CA THR A 712 -23.02 0.34 8.90
C THR A 712 -24.36 -0.03 8.27
N HIS A 713 -24.49 -1.25 7.76
CA HIS A 713 -25.68 -1.69 7.03
C HIS A 713 -26.79 -2.25 7.94
N THR A 714 -26.45 -2.86 9.08
CA THR A 714 -27.46 -3.42 10.00
C THR A 714 -27.99 -2.40 11.02
N LYS A 715 -27.36 -1.20 11.11
CA LYS A 715 -27.89 -0.02 11.81
C LYS A 715 -28.35 -0.33 13.24
N ALA A 716 -29.63 -0.13 13.55
CA ALA A 716 -30.18 -0.28 14.89
C ALA A 716 -30.03 -1.71 15.43
N LYS A 717 -29.96 -2.71 14.54
CA LYS A 717 -29.76 -4.12 14.91
C LYS A 717 -28.36 -4.40 15.47
N TYR A 718 -27.37 -3.57 15.14
CA TYR A 718 -26.00 -3.74 15.61
C TYR A 718 -25.76 -3.24 17.04
N LEU A 719 -26.64 -2.39 17.58
CA LEU A 719 -26.46 -1.74 18.89
C LEU A 719 -26.07 -2.70 20.04
N PRO A 720 -26.59 -3.94 20.15
CA PRO A 720 -26.18 -4.89 21.20
C PRO A 720 -24.69 -5.26 21.18
N TYR A 721 -24.03 -5.15 20.03
CA TYR A 721 -22.64 -5.56 19.80
C TYR A 721 -21.66 -4.37 19.80
N MET A 722 -22.18 -3.15 19.66
CA MET A 722 -21.40 -1.93 19.49
C MET A 722 -20.34 -1.74 20.58
N GLN A 723 -20.70 -1.92 21.86
CA GLN A 723 -19.77 -1.73 22.96
C GLN A 723 -18.58 -2.70 22.88
N LYS A 724 -18.84 -4.00 22.68
CA LYS A 724 -17.78 -5.02 22.60
C LYS A 724 -16.92 -4.83 21.35
N THR A 725 -17.52 -4.39 20.24
CA THR A 725 -16.78 -4.03 19.01
C THR A 725 -15.77 -2.92 19.31
N VAL A 726 -16.21 -1.83 19.94
CA VAL A 726 -15.32 -0.72 20.32
C VAL A 726 -14.23 -1.17 21.31
N GLU A 727 -14.56 -2.04 22.26
CA GLU A 727 -13.58 -2.58 23.23
C GLU A 727 -12.47 -3.41 22.57
N VAL A 728 -12.77 -4.13 21.48
CA VAL A 728 -11.82 -5.00 20.76
C VAL A 728 -11.07 -4.26 19.66
N VAL A 729 -11.73 -3.34 18.94
CA VAL A 729 -11.12 -2.62 17.81
C VAL A 729 -10.23 -1.46 18.27
N LEU A 730 -10.57 -0.78 19.38
CA LEU A 730 -9.79 0.39 19.82
C LEU A 730 -8.30 0.11 20.08
N PRO A 731 -7.89 -1.01 20.73
CA PRO A 731 -6.48 -1.36 20.87
C PRO A 731 -5.75 -1.63 19.55
N LEU A 732 -6.45 -2.02 18.49
CA LEU A 732 -5.87 -2.31 17.18
C LEU A 732 -5.38 -1.06 16.42
N LEU A 733 -5.66 0.15 16.96
CA LEU A 733 -5.08 1.39 16.44
C LEU A 733 -3.56 1.47 16.68
N ASP A 734 -3.02 0.69 17.61
CA ASP A 734 -1.59 0.62 17.97
C ASP A 734 -0.94 -0.68 17.48
N HIS A 735 -1.54 -1.33 16.48
CA HIS A 735 -1.07 -2.59 15.93
C HIS A 735 0.21 -2.41 15.11
N SER A 736 1.11 -3.40 15.06
CA SER A 736 2.37 -3.32 14.29
C SER A 736 2.13 -3.24 12.77
N TYR A 737 1.19 -4.04 12.26
CA TYR A 737 0.76 -4.00 10.86
C TYR A 737 -0.18 -2.83 10.54
N GLU A 738 0.19 -2.02 9.53
CA GLU A 738 -0.53 -0.84 9.06
C GLU A 738 -1.93 -1.15 8.51
N GLY A 739 -2.12 -2.29 7.84
CA GLY A 739 -3.42 -2.71 7.31
C GLY A 739 -4.48 -2.81 8.41
N VAL A 740 -4.12 -3.40 9.56
CA VAL A 740 -4.99 -3.49 10.74
C VAL A 740 -5.28 -2.10 11.34
N ARG A 741 -4.27 -1.22 11.45
CA ARG A 741 -4.46 0.15 11.96
C ARG A 741 -5.44 0.94 11.08
N LYS A 742 -5.27 0.86 9.76
CA LYS A 742 -6.14 1.47 8.73
C LYS A 742 -7.60 1.02 8.87
N SER A 743 -7.86 -0.29 8.89
CA SER A 743 -9.23 -0.82 9.04
C SER A 743 -9.83 -0.49 10.42
N ALA A 744 -9.02 -0.51 11.48
CA ALA A 744 -9.47 -0.18 12.84
C ALA A 744 -9.91 1.27 12.96
N VAL A 745 -9.13 2.23 12.42
CA VAL A 745 -9.52 3.64 12.46
C VAL A 745 -10.78 3.87 11.63
N GLY A 746 -10.86 3.31 10.41
CA GLY A 746 -12.05 3.40 9.57
C GLY A 746 -13.32 2.87 10.25
N THR A 747 -13.23 1.69 10.88
CA THR A 747 -14.35 1.08 11.62
C THR A 747 -14.81 1.92 12.80
N MET A 748 -13.87 2.53 13.54
CA MET A 748 -14.18 3.42 14.66
C MET A 748 -14.94 4.69 14.20
N TRP A 749 -14.57 5.26 13.05
CA TRP A 749 -15.30 6.38 12.44
C TRP A 749 -16.68 5.98 11.94
N ARG A 750 -16.81 4.83 11.26
CA ARG A 750 -18.10 4.27 10.82
C ARG A 750 -19.04 4.02 12.00
N ALA A 751 -18.52 3.51 13.13
CA ALA A 751 -19.30 3.32 14.35
C ALA A 751 -19.89 4.64 14.89
N TYR A 752 -19.11 5.73 14.87
CA TYR A 752 -19.59 7.06 15.27
C TYR A 752 -20.65 7.58 14.30
N ALA A 753 -20.40 7.50 12.99
CA ALA A 753 -21.34 7.94 11.96
C ALA A 753 -22.67 7.16 12.02
N CYS A 754 -22.62 5.85 12.21
CA CYS A 754 -23.79 5.00 12.39
C CYS A 754 -24.60 5.43 13.62
N LEU A 755 -23.94 5.63 14.76
CA LEU A 755 -24.63 6.07 15.98
C LEU A 755 -25.23 7.48 15.84
N TRP A 756 -24.57 8.36 15.06
CA TRP A 756 -25.08 9.69 14.76
C TRP A 756 -26.36 9.62 13.93
N GLY A 757 -26.34 8.87 12.83
CA GLY A 757 -27.51 8.66 11.97
C GLY A 757 -28.71 8.10 12.76
N LEU A 758 -28.47 7.09 13.59
CA LEU A 758 -29.49 6.52 14.48
C LEU A 758 -30.06 7.53 15.48
N ALA A 759 -29.23 8.45 15.98
CA ALA A 759 -29.69 9.51 16.87
C ALA A 759 -30.56 10.54 16.13
N GLU A 760 -30.21 10.92 14.90
CA GLU A 760 -31.04 11.79 14.05
C GLU A 760 -32.39 11.13 13.71
N ASP A 761 -32.38 9.85 13.32
CA ASP A 761 -33.60 9.06 13.10
C ASP A 761 -34.45 8.95 14.38
N GLY A 762 -33.79 8.91 15.54
CA GLY A 762 -34.39 8.96 16.87
C GLY A 762 -34.92 10.34 17.30
N GLY A 763 -34.81 11.37 16.45
CA GLY A 763 -35.32 12.72 16.69
C GLY A 763 -34.31 13.73 17.21
N MET A 764 -33.01 13.42 17.19
CA MET A 764 -31.95 14.41 17.40
C MET A 764 -32.00 15.44 16.26
N GLN A 765 -31.79 16.72 16.58
CA GLN A 765 -31.75 17.77 15.55
C GLN A 765 -30.50 17.61 14.68
N LYS A 766 -30.60 17.93 13.39
CA LYS A 766 -29.43 18.02 12.50
C LYS A 766 -28.42 19.04 13.04
N TRP A 767 -27.14 18.72 12.96
CA TRP A 767 -26.06 19.60 13.42
C TRP A 767 -26.10 20.99 12.75
N GLN A 768 -25.46 21.96 13.39
CA GLN A 768 -25.31 23.32 12.85
C GLN A 768 -23.85 23.77 12.94
N PRO A 769 -23.35 24.58 11.97
CA PRO A 769 -21.96 24.99 11.97
C PRO A 769 -21.54 25.82 13.19
N GLY A 770 -20.28 25.63 13.61
CA GLY A 770 -19.55 26.44 14.58
C GLY A 770 -19.43 25.85 15.98
N LEU A 771 -18.46 26.38 16.75
CA LEU A 771 -18.23 26.09 18.16
C LEU A 771 -18.53 27.33 19.04
N PRO A 772 -19.02 27.17 20.29
CA PRO A 772 -19.46 25.92 20.93
C PRO A 772 -20.68 25.32 20.21
N LEU A 773 -20.88 24.01 20.41
CA LEU A 773 -21.94 23.26 19.72
C LEU A 773 -23.32 23.87 19.96
N LYS A 774 -24.07 24.09 18.87
CA LYS A 774 -25.47 24.55 18.91
C LYS A 774 -26.45 23.40 19.11
N VAL A 775 -26.08 22.21 18.65
CA VAL A 775 -26.82 20.98 18.85
C VAL A 775 -25.98 20.07 19.71
N LYS A 776 -26.53 19.63 20.84
CA LYS A 776 -25.80 18.79 21.79
C LYS A 776 -25.96 17.31 21.39
N PRO A 777 -24.86 16.57 21.18
CA PRO A 777 -24.92 15.12 20.98
C PRO A 777 -25.44 14.37 22.22
N SER A 778 -25.86 13.12 22.02
CA SER A 778 -26.20 12.23 23.14
C SER A 778 -24.94 11.89 23.96
N ALA A 779 -25.11 11.42 25.21
CA ALA A 779 -23.98 11.06 26.06
C ALA A 779 -23.14 9.90 25.47
N ASP A 780 -23.78 8.97 24.76
CA ASP A 780 -23.10 7.86 24.09
C ASP A 780 -22.28 8.35 22.89
N LEU A 781 -22.82 9.31 22.12
CA LEU A 781 -22.08 9.99 21.05
C LEU A 781 -20.90 10.81 21.59
N GLU A 782 -21.08 11.54 22.70
CA GLU A 782 -19.98 12.27 23.36
C GLU A 782 -18.85 11.30 23.78
N LYS A 783 -19.21 10.16 24.37
CA LYS A 783 -18.24 9.16 24.82
C LYS A 783 -17.51 8.48 23.65
N LEU A 784 -18.25 8.02 22.63
CA LEU A 784 -17.66 7.37 21.47
C LEU A 784 -16.79 8.35 20.68
N GLY A 785 -17.25 9.59 20.49
CA GLY A 785 -16.48 10.62 19.81
C GLY A 785 -15.15 10.95 20.50
N ASP A 786 -15.11 10.94 21.84
CA ASP A 786 -13.87 11.11 22.61
C ASP A 786 -12.87 9.96 22.37
N LEU A 787 -13.34 8.71 22.29
CA LEU A 787 -12.50 7.55 21.99
C LEU A 787 -11.96 7.60 20.56
N VAL A 788 -12.84 7.83 19.58
CA VAL A 788 -12.48 7.91 18.15
C VAL A 788 -11.44 9.02 17.92
N MET A 789 -11.70 10.21 18.46
CA MET A 789 -10.80 11.35 18.25
C MET A 789 -9.44 11.16 18.93
N LYS A 790 -9.40 10.63 20.16
CA LYS A 790 -8.12 10.37 20.85
C LYS A 790 -7.29 9.30 20.16
N GLY A 791 -7.93 8.18 19.79
CA GLY A 791 -7.26 7.09 19.06
C GLY A 791 -6.74 7.55 17.70
N SER A 792 -7.57 8.28 16.94
CA SER A 792 -7.18 8.80 15.62
C SER A 792 -6.02 9.78 15.71
N LEU A 793 -6.01 10.70 16.69
CA LEU A 793 -4.92 11.67 16.82
C LEU A 793 -3.61 11.03 17.26
N ALA A 794 -3.66 10.07 18.18
CA ALA A 794 -2.46 9.34 18.61
C ALA A 794 -1.83 8.56 17.44
N LEU A 795 -2.66 7.87 16.65
CA LEU A 795 -2.22 7.20 15.44
C LEU A 795 -1.67 8.18 14.40
N TRP A 796 -2.44 9.23 14.09
CA TRP A 796 -2.09 10.17 13.01
C TRP A 796 -0.78 10.91 13.26
N GLU A 797 -0.43 11.24 14.51
CA GLU A 797 0.80 11.98 14.83
C GLU A 797 2.09 11.24 14.47
N GLU A 798 2.10 9.91 14.59
CA GLU A 798 3.29 9.07 14.42
C GLU A 798 3.20 8.14 13.19
N GLU A 799 2.08 8.13 12.46
CA GLU A 799 1.88 7.21 11.34
C GLU A 799 2.83 7.46 10.16
N MET A 800 3.51 6.39 9.78
CA MET A 800 4.47 6.33 8.66
C MET A 800 3.81 5.83 7.38
N ASP A 801 2.76 5.03 7.47
CA ASP A 801 2.04 4.51 6.31
C ASP A 801 1.12 5.59 5.68
N ARG A 802 1.28 5.79 4.38
CA ARG A 802 0.56 6.82 3.63
C ARG A 802 -0.90 6.46 3.41
N ALA A 803 -1.20 5.19 3.18
CA ALA A 803 -2.57 4.73 2.95
C ALA A 803 -3.41 4.94 4.22
N THR A 804 -2.84 4.65 5.39
CA THR A 804 -3.47 4.87 6.70
C THR A 804 -3.73 6.36 6.97
N VAL A 805 -2.76 7.25 6.73
CA VAL A 805 -2.97 8.70 6.87
C VAL A 805 -4.05 9.21 5.91
N THR A 806 -4.07 8.74 4.68
CA THR A 806 -5.08 9.07 3.67
C THR A 806 -6.48 8.63 4.14
N GLU A 807 -6.58 7.44 4.72
CA GLU A 807 -7.85 6.90 5.26
C GLU A 807 -8.34 7.67 6.49
N ILE A 808 -7.43 8.10 7.39
CA ILE A 808 -7.77 9.00 8.50
C ILE A 808 -8.37 10.32 7.99
N ASN A 809 -7.72 10.93 6.98
CA ASN A 809 -8.21 12.17 6.36
C ASN A 809 -9.61 11.99 5.76
N ARG A 810 -9.83 10.94 4.96
CA ARG A 810 -11.11 10.65 4.31
C ARG A 810 -12.22 10.43 5.34
N ASN A 811 -11.99 9.59 6.35
CA ASN A 811 -12.96 9.31 7.40
C ASN A 811 -13.32 10.57 8.21
N MET A 812 -12.33 11.41 8.51
CA MET A 812 -12.55 12.67 9.20
C MET A 812 -13.35 13.65 8.35
N ALA A 813 -12.98 13.83 7.07
CA ALA A 813 -13.68 14.74 6.16
C ALA A 813 -15.14 14.30 5.95
N ALA A 814 -15.38 13.01 5.69
CA ALA A 814 -16.71 12.44 5.54
C ALA A 814 -17.55 12.62 6.82
N THR A 815 -16.96 12.32 7.99
CA THR A 815 -17.66 12.43 9.28
C THR A 815 -17.95 13.88 9.64
N LEU A 816 -17.05 14.83 9.34
CA LEU A 816 -17.31 16.26 9.56
C LEU A 816 -18.46 16.78 8.68
N LYS A 817 -18.54 16.32 7.42
CA LYS A 817 -19.66 16.64 6.51
C LYS A 817 -20.98 16.04 6.99
N LEU A 818 -20.95 14.82 7.51
CA LEU A 818 -22.15 14.09 7.97
C LEU A 818 -22.62 14.54 9.36
N CYS A 819 -21.72 14.61 10.33
CA CYS A 819 -22.00 14.78 11.76
C CYS A 819 -21.69 16.19 12.31
N GLY A 820 -21.03 17.05 11.51
CA GLY A 820 -20.71 18.42 11.90
C GLY A 820 -19.60 18.53 12.95
N PRO A 821 -19.53 19.66 13.69
CA PRO A 821 -18.40 19.97 14.57
C PRO A 821 -18.37 19.18 15.89
N ALA A 822 -19.31 18.26 16.12
CA ALA A 822 -19.44 17.55 17.39
C ALA A 822 -18.19 16.72 17.74
N ILE A 823 -17.56 16.09 16.75
CA ILE A 823 -16.34 15.30 16.94
C ILE A 823 -15.13 16.16 17.33
N LEU A 824 -15.18 17.47 17.08
CA LEU A 824 -14.12 18.43 17.46
C LEU A 824 -14.25 18.92 18.91
N ALA A 825 -15.38 18.64 19.56
CA ALA A 825 -15.72 19.12 20.90
C ALA A 825 -15.18 18.32 22.12
N PRO A 826 -14.54 17.13 22.01
CA PRO A 826 -13.90 16.49 23.16
C PRO A 826 -12.94 17.42 23.92
N GLY A 827 -12.79 17.19 25.22
CA GLY A 827 -11.94 18.01 26.09
C GLY A 827 -10.46 17.97 25.71
N PRO A 828 -9.63 18.91 26.20
CA PRO A 828 -8.21 18.96 25.90
C PRO A 828 -7.50 17.63 26.22
N THR A 829 -6.59 17.20 25.33
CA THR A 829 -5.76 15.99 25.45
C THR A 829 -4.57 16.22 26.41
N PRO A 830 -3.78 15.18 26.77
CA PRO A 830 -2.57 15.37 27.57
C PRO A 830 -1.63 16.37 26.88
N GLY A 831 -1.50 17.59 27.43
CA GLY A 831 -0.77 18.70 26.78
C GLY A 831 -1.55 20.02 26.70
N ASN A 832 -2.84 20.04 27.05
CA ASN A 832 -3.75 21.20 27.00
C ASN A 832 -4.17 21.68 25.60
N SER A 833 -3.81 20.96 24.52
CA SER A 833 -4.28 21.26 23.17
C SER A 833 -5.67 20.68 22.93
N THR A 834 -6.50 21.40 22.19
CA THR A 834 -7.79 20.91 21.70
C THR A 834 -7.60 19.99 20.49
N PRO A 835 -8.56 19.09 20.17
CA PRO A 835 -8.51 18.31 18.94
C PRO A 835 -8.35 19.19 17.69
N LEU A 836 -9.04 20.33 17.65
CA LEU A 836 -8.95 21.26 16.51
C LEU A 836 -7.52 21.81 16.31
N GLU A 837 -6.80 22.12 17.39
CA GLU A 837 -5.42 22.60 17.32
C GLU A 837 -4.46 21.50 16.83
N GLN A 838 -4.63 20.26 17.30
CA GLN A 838 -3.84 19.10 16.85
C GLN A 838 -4.09 18.79 15.37
N ILE A 839 -5.35 18.70 14.95
CA ILE A 839 -5.73 18.52 13.53
C ILE A 839 -5.13 19.64 12.68
N THR A 840 -5.22 20.89 13.13
CA THR A 840 -4.65 22.02 12.39
C THR A 840 -3.13 21.88 12.22
N ALA A 841 -2.41 21.41 13.25
CA ALA A 841 -0.98 21.17 13.17
C ALA A 841 -0.62 20.01 12.22
N LEU A 842 -1.34 18.89 12.29
CA LEU A 842 -1.12 17.72 11.42
C LEU A 842 -1.40 18.04 9.96
N LEU A 843 -2.50 18.75 9.67
CA LEU A 843 -2.80 19.24 8.33
C LEU A 843 -1.73 20.21 7.80
N MET A 844 -1.18 21.05 8.67
CA MET A 844 -0.06 21.93 8.29
C MET A 844 1.20 21.13 7.94
N MET A 845 1.53 20.11 8.72
CA MET A 845 2.64 19.21 8.42
C MET A 845 2.45 18.52 7.07
N LEU A 846 1.24 18.01 6.79
CA LEU A 846 0.91 17.38 5.51
C LEU A 846 1.04 18.34 4.32
N LEU A 847 0.46 19.54 4.42
CA LEU A 847 0.58 20.57 3.37
C LEU A 847 2.02 21.03 3.15
N GLN A 848 2.89 20.88 4.15
CA GLN A 848 4.30 21.27 4.10
C GLN A 848 5.23 20.10 3.78
N LYS A 849 4.71 18.89 3.50
CA LYS A 849 5.51 17.68 3.28
C LYS A 849 6.42 17.32 4.47
N GLN A 850 5.95 17.56 5.69
CA GLN A 850 6.69 17.36 6.95
C GLN A 850 6.07 16.30 7.86
N HIS A 851 4.96 15.67 7.43
CA HIS A 851 4.37 14.57 8.17
C HIS A 851 5.29 13.33 8.16
N PRO A 852 5.35 12.48 9.21
CA PRO A 852 6.16 11.27 9.19
C PRO A 852 5.96 10.40 7.94
N CYS A 853 4.71 10.15 7.50
CA CYS A 853 4.43 9.47 6.21
C CYS A 853 4.95 10.13 4.91
N GLN A 854 5.47 11.36 4.99
CA GLN A 854 6.06 12.13 3.89
C GLN A 854 7.55 12.42 4.10
N LYS A 855 8.03 12.33 5.35
CA LYS A 855 9.44 12.52 5.68
C LYS A 855 10.20 11.28 5.27
N LEU A 856 11.08 11.46 4.30
CA LEU A 856 12.09 10.49 3.95
C LEU A 856 13.36 10.93 4.67
N GLU A 857 14.14 9.97 5.19
CA GLU A 857 15.45 10.22 5.79
C GLU A 857 16.49 10.61 4.72
N GLU A 858 16.24 11.69 3.99
CA GLU A 858 17.09 12.19 2.91
C GLU A 858 17.66 13.57 3.28
N ASP A 859 18.99 13.70 3.18
CA ASP A 859 19.75 14.95 3.37
C ASP A 859 19.55 15.94 2.21
N LEU A 860 18.31 16.22 1.82
CA LEU A 860 18.00 17.29 0.88
C LEU A 860 17.65 18.57 1.63
N ASP A 861 18.14 19.70 1.13
CA ASP A 861 17.74 21.01 1.63
C ASP A 861 16.20 21.12 1.57
N GLU A 862 15.56 21.55 2.67
CA GLU A 862 14.08 21.66 2.75
C GLU A 862 13.45 22.42 1.57
N ALA A 863 14.18 23.37 0.99
CA ALA A 863 13.75 24.12 -0.18
C ALA A 863 13.67 23.26 -1.45
N ASP A 864 14.63 22.37 -1.66
CA ASP A 864 14.70 21.50 -2.85
C ASP A 864 13.66 20.38 -2.75
N ALA A 865 13.44 19.81 -1.56
CA ALA A 865 12.38 18.82 -1.32
C ALA A 865 10.96 19.38 -1.55
N LEU A 866 10.74 20.66 -1.23
CA LEU A 866 9.48 21.36 -1.46
C LEU A 866 9.22 21.77 -2.91
N GLU A 867 10.26 21.79 -3.75
CA GLU A 867 10.18 22.10 -5.19
C GLU A 867 10.19 20.84 -6.06
N ALA A 868 10.51 19.67 -5.49
CA ALA A 868 10.44 18.39 -6.17
C ALA A 868 9.00 18.06 -6.60
N GLU A 869 8.86 17.57 -7.84
CA GLU A 869 7.62 17.01 -8.37
C GLU A 869 7.23 15.79 -7.52
N SER A 870 5.98 15.71 -7.09
CA SER A 870 5.45 14.55 -6.35
C SER A 870 4.94 13.48 -7.31
N SER A 871 5.04 12.21 -6.93
CA SER A 871 4.22 11.15 -7.56
C SER A 871 2.74 11.40 -7.24
N GLU A 872 1.83 10.81 -8.03
CA GLU A 872 0.40 10.91 -7.76
C GLU A 872 0.04 10.27 -6.42
N TYR A 873 0.70 9.15 -6.08
CA TYR A 873 0.57 8.50 -4.79
C TYR A 873 0.99 9.41 -3.61
N ASP A 874 2.08 10.17 -3.74
CA ASP A 874 2.50 11.15 -2.72
C ASP A 874 1.51 12.31 -2.56
N TRP A 875 0.91 12.75 -3.67
CA TRP A 875 -0.04 13.86 -3.69
C TRP A 875 -1.34 13.53 -2.95
N LEU A 876 -1.79 12.27 -3.01
CA LEU A 876 -3.07 11.84 -2.43
C LEU A 876 -3.21 12.17 -0.92
N ALA A 877 -2.13 12.07 -0.15
CA ALA A 877 -2.13 12.45 1.27
C ALA A 877 -2.36 13.95 1.49
N ILE A 878 -1.84 14.79 0.59
CA ILE A 878 -2.02 16.25 0.63
C ILE A 878 -3.43 16.62 0.17
N GLU A 879 -3.93 15.98 -0.88
CA GLU A 879 -5.28 16.19 -1.40
C GLU A 879 -6.34 15.86 -0.35
N THR A 880 -6.25 14.67 0.26
CA THR A 880 -7.18 14.28 1.32
C THR A 880 -7.06 15.17 2.56
N ALA A 881 -5.86 15.69 2.88
CA ALA A 881 -5.71 16.73 3.91
C ALA A 881 -6.46 18.03 3.53
N MET A 882 -6.41 18.43 2.26
CA MET A 882 -7.22 19.56 1.77
C MET A 882 -8.73 19.28 1.89
N GLU A 883 -9.19 18.06 1.66
CA GLU A 883 -10.59 17.68 1.90
C GLU A 883 -11.00 17.83 3.38
N VAL A 884 -10.11 17.50 4.32
CA VAL A 884 -10.36 17.78 5.75
C VAL A 884 -10.49 19.28 5.99
N ILE A 885 -9.66 20.11 5.33
CA ILE A 885 -9.75 21.57 5.42
C ILE A 885 -11.10 22.08 4.90
N THR A 886 -11.59 21.56 3.77
CA THR A 886 -12.90 21.96 3.25
C THR A 886 -14.05 21.48 4.14
N ALA A 887 -13.95 20.28 4.70
CA ALA A 887 -14.91 19.75 5.67
C ALA A 887 -14.93 20.57 6.97
N LEU A 888 -13.76 20.98 7.49
CA LEU A 888 -13.64 21.90 8.62
C LEU A 888 -14.30 23.25 8.32
N SER A 889 -14.15 23.78 7.09
CA SER A 889 -14.80 25.02 6.69
C SER A 889 -16.33 24.92 6.74
N THR A 890 -16.87 23.76 6.35
CA THR A 890 -18.31 23.47 6.40
C THR A 890 -18.80 23.31 7.85
N ALA A 891 -18.06 22.55 8.67
CA ALA A 891 -18.43 22.26 10.06
C ALA A 891 -18.30 23.49 10.98
N LEU A 892 -17.37 24.41 10.71
CA LEU A 892 -17.14 25.60 11.53
C LEU A 892 -17.85 26.85 10.99
N GLY A 893 -18.23 26.86 9.72
CA GLY A 893 -18.86 28.00 9.06
C GLY A 893 -17.97 29.25 9.11
N PRO A 894 -18.51 30.46 9.37
CA PRO A 894 -17.74 31.69 9.41
C PRO A 894 -16.55 31.71 10.39
N GLN A 895 -16.55 30.87 11.43
CA GLN A 895 -15.44 30.76 12.38
C GLN A 895 -14.17 30.19 11.76
N PHE A 896 -14.30 29.44 10.66
CA PHE A 896 -13.17 28.90 9.90
C PHE A 896 -12.24 30.01 9.37
N SER A 897 -12.72 31.25 9.24
CA SER A 897 -11.90 32.40 8.84
C SER A 897 -10.65 32.61 9.73
N GLU A 898 -10.65 32.13 10.98
CA GLU A 898 -9.47 32.14 11.85
C GLU A 898 -8.46 31.05 11.46
N LEU A 899 -8.92 29.84 11.12
CA LEU A 899 -8.06 28.75 10.63
C LEU A 899 -7.51 29.04 9.24
N TRP A 900 -8.29 29.70 8.37
CA TRP A 900 -7.81 30.12 7.06
C TRP A 900 -6.55 31.00 7.13
N LYS A 901 -6.33 31.76 8.22
CA LYS A 901 -5.07 32.52 8.41
C LYS A 901 -3.84 31.64 8.39
N ILE A 902 -4.00 30.40 8.85
CA ILE A 902 -2.94 29.39 8.95
C ILE A 902 -2.81 28.69 7.59
N PHE A 903 -3.92 28.22 7.02
CA PHE A 903 -3.93 27.44 5.78
C PHE A 903 -3.77 28.25 4.48
N GLU A 904 -4.04 29.57 4.49
CA GLU A 904 -4.06 30.37 3.26
C GLU A 904 -2.73 30.27 2.51
N SER A 905 -1.60 30.43 3.21
CA SER A 905 -0.31 30.47 2.53
C SER A 905 0.10 29.12 1.92
N PRO A 906 0.03 27.99 2.65
CA PRO A 906 0.31 26.68 2.06
C PRO A 906 -0.64 26.30 0.92
N VAL A 907 -1.96 26.46 1.07
CA VAL A 907 -2.93 26.12 0.01
C VAL A 907 -2.72 26.99 -1.24
N VAL A 908 -2.51 28.30 -1.06
CA VAL A 908 -2.26 29.21 -2.20
C VAL A 908 -0.95 28.86 -2.93
N LYS A 909 0.06 28.29 -2.25
CA LYS A 909 1.32 27.88 -2.89
C LYS A 909 1.05 26.87 -4.01
N TYR A 910 0.22 25.86 -3.76
CA TYR A 910 -0.12 24.80 -4.73
C TYR A 910 -0.84 25.32 -5.98
N THR A 911 -1.54 26.46 -5.91
CA THR A 911 -2.15 27.09 -7.10
C THR A 911 -1.13 27.51 -8.17
N SER A 912 0.15 27.60 -7.79
CA SER A 912 1.27 27.93 -8.69
C SER A 912 2.16 26.74 -9.03
N SER A 913 1.75 25.51 -8.69
CA SER A 913 2.44 24.29 -9.08
C SER A 913 2.56 24.13 -10.60
N GLN A 914 3.59 23.41 -11.03
CA GLN A 914 3.71 22.97 -12.43
C GLN A 914 2.70 21.86 -12.74
N GLU A 915 2.30 21.09 -11.73
CA GLU A 915 1.36 19.99 -11.89
C GLU A 915 -0.09 20.47 -11.94
N ARG A 916 -0.85 20.01 -12.95
CA ARG A 916 -2.21 20.48 -13.20
C ARG A 916 -3.18 20.07 -12.10
N PHE A 917 -3.05 18.85 -11.57
CA PHE A 917 -3.93 18.29 -10.55
C PHE A 917 -3.76 19.03 -9.22
N GLU A 918 -2.52 19.36 -8.82
CA GLU A 918 -2.25 20.18 -7.63
C GLU A 918 -2.90 21.58 -7.73
N ARG A 919 -2.82 22.19 -8.93
CA ARG A 919 -3.50 23.46 -9.18
C ARG A 919 -5.02 23.31 -9.11
N SER A 920 -5.58 22.24 -9.67
CA SER A 920 -7.03 22.02 -9.70
C SER A 920 -7.57 21.86 -8.29
N ALA A 921 -7.01 20.93 -7.52
CA ALA A 921 -7.40 20.62 -6.15
C ALA A 921 -7.25 21.83 -5.20
N SER A 922 -6.13 22.56 -5.29
CA SER A 922 -5.92 23.74 -4.43
C SER A 922 -6.87 24.90 -4.75
N VAL A 923 -7.22 25.11 -6.03
CA VAL A 923 -8.21 26.12 -6.43
C VAL A 923 -9.63 25.70 -6.00
N GLY A 924 -9.97 24.42 -6.14
CA GLY A 924 -11.22 23.85 -5.63
C GLY A 924 -11.36 24.02 -4.13
N THR A 925 -10.30 23.70 -3.38
CA THR A 925 -10.20 23.88 -1.92
C THR A 925 -10.45 25.33 -1.50
N ILE A 926 -9.86 26.30 -2.21
CA ILE A 926 -10.14 27.74 -1.97
C ILE A 926 -11.63 28.03 -2.17
N GLY A 927 -12.24 27.52 -3.25
CA GLY A 927 -13.66 27.69 -3.54
C GLY A 927 -14.55 27.17 -2.41
N GLU A 928 -14.37 25.92 -2.00
CA GLU A 928 -15.14 25.30 -0.92
C GLU A 928 -14.92 26.00 0.42
N CYS A 929 -13.69 26.41 0.73
CA CYS A 929 -13.41 27.18 1.94
C CYS A 929 -14.16 28.52 1.95
N VAL A 930 -14.25 29.21 0.80
CA VAL A 930 -15.02 30.46 0.65
C VAL A 930 -16.52 30.21 0.79
N GLU A 931 -17.01 29.06 0.32
CA GLU A 931 -18.40 28.63 0.55
C GLU A 931 -18.69 28.42 2.04
N GLY A 932 -17.86 27.63 2.72
CA GLY A 932 -18.01 27.30 4.13
C GLY A 932 -17.88 28.51 5.06
N MET A 933 -16.87 29.37 4.85
CA MET A 933 -16.65 30.54 5.71
C MET A 933 -17.57 31.73 5.41
N GLN A 934 -18.32 31.69 4.31
CA GLN A 934 -19.27 32.74 3.91
C GLN A 934 -18.65 34.14 3.97
N ASP A 935 -19.28 35.11 4.64
CA ASP A 935 -18.77 36.48 4.75
C ASP A 935 -17.45 36.60 5.52
N GLY A 936 -17.03 35.56 6.23
CA GLY A 936 -15.70 35.42 6.83
C GLY A 936 -14.55 35.51 5.82
N CYS A 937 -14.80 35.28 4.53
CA CYS A 937 -13.79 35.45 3.47
C CYS A 937 -13.39 36.91 3.21
N THR A 938 -14.17 37.88 3.71
CA THR A 938 -14.04 39.30 3.35
C THR A 938 -12.61 39.83 3.53
N ALA A 939 -11.92 39.44 4.62
CA ALA A 939 -10.55 39.88 4.90
C ALA A 939 -9.50 39.41 3.86
N TYR A 940 -9.79 38.32 3.14
CA TYR A 940 -8.86 37.68 2.21
C TYR A 940 -9.15 38.00 0.74
N THR A 941 -10.27 38.70 0.47
CA THR A 941 -10.80 38.99 -0.87
C THR A 941 -9.74 39.46 -1.86
N GLY A 942 -8.93 40.45 -1.51
CA GLY A 942 -7.95 41.01 -2.44
C GLY A 942 -6.80 40.07 -2.82
N ARG A 943 -6.43 39.10 -1.95
CA ARG A 943 -5.42 38.08 -2.27
C ARG A 943 -6.05 36.96 -3.08
N LEU A 944 -7.17 36.41 -2.61
CA LEU A 944 -7.89 35.33 -3.29
C LEU A 944 -8.33 35.75 -4.69
N MET A 945 -8.88 36.96 -4.86
CA MET A 945 -9.30 37.48 -6.18
C MET A 945 -8.14 37.50 -7.18
N ARG A 946 -6.94 37.93 -6.77
CA ARG A 946 -5.75 37.94 -7.64
C ARG A 946 -5.32 36.54 -8.05
N VAL A 947 -5.30 35.60 -7.10
CA VAL A 947 -4.92 34.21 -7.36
C VAL A 947 -5.94 33.55 -8.29
N LEU A 948 -7.23 33.64 -7.95
CA LEU A 948 -8.29 33.02 -8.72
C LEU A 948 -8.40 33.60 -10.13
N GLN A 949 -8.24 34.92 -10.33
CA GLN A 949 -8.20 35.49 -11.68
C GLN A 949 -7.04 34.95 -12.52
N LYS A 950 -5.86 34.76 -11.91
CA LYS A 950 -4.72 34.11 -12.60
C LYS A 950 -5.07 32.68 -13.02
N ARG A 951 -5.87 31.96 -12.24
CA ARG A 951 -6.28 30.56 -12.51
C ARG A 951 -7.50 30.45 -13.43
N LEU A 952 -8.34 31.48 -13.49
CA LEU A 952 -9.39 31.56 -14.50
C LEU A 952 -8.82 31.64 -15.93
N GLY A 953 -7.57 32.08 -16.07
CA GLY A 953 -6.79 32.05 -17.31
C GLY A 953 -5.79 30.90 -17.42
N ASP A 954 -5.94 29.79 -16.67
CA ASP A 954 -5.02 28.64 -16.74
C ASP A 954 -5.01 28.00 -18.13
N GLU A 955 -4.17 26.99 -18.38
CA GLU A 955 -4.28 26.20 -19.61
C GLU A 955 -5.30 25.09 -19.45
N ASP A 956 -5.33 24.48 -18.27
CA ASP A 956 -6.17 23.35 -17.92
C ASP A 956 -7.66 23.76 -17.75
N PRO A 957 -8.63 23.07 -18.39
CA PRO A 957 -10.06 23.37 -18.28
C PRO A 957 -10.64 23.19 -16.88
N GLU A 958 -10.14 22.22 -16.11
CA GLU A 958 -10.63 21.91 -14.77
C GLU A 958 -10.20 22.98 -13.77
N VAL A 959 -8.94 23.41 -13.83
CA VAL A 959 -8.42 24.55 -13.05
C VAL A 959 -9.25 25.82 -13.32
N LYS A 960 -9.62 26.07 -14.58
CA LYS A 960 -10.51 27.19 -14.94
C LYS A 960 -11.90 27.04 -14.34
N SER A 961 -12.43 25.82 -14.36
CA SER A 961 -13.75 25.49 -13.86
C SER A 961 -13.83 25.78 -12.36
N ASN A 962 -12.86 25.26 -11.59
CA ASN A 962 -12.74 25.51 -10.16
C ASN A 962 -12.49 26.99 -9.86
N ALA A 963 -11.71 27.70 -10.69
CA ALA A 963 -11.49 29.14 -10.53
C ALA A 963 -12.79 29.95 -10.77
N ALA A 964 -13.60 29.58 -11.77
CA ALA A 964 -14.89 30.22 -12.04
C ALA A 964 -15.85 30.02 -10.86
N PHE A 965 -15.96 28.79 -10.36
CA PHE A 965 -16.73 28.45 -9.17
C PHE A 965 -16.31 29.31 -7.95
N ALA A 966 -15.01 29.30 -7.63
CA ALA A 966 -14.45 30.03 -6.49
C ALA A 966 -14.62 31.56 -6.61
N ILE A 967 -14.45 32.14 -7.81
CA ILE A 967 -14.68 33.58 -8.04
C ILE A 967 -16.15 33.93 -7.83
N GLY A 968 -17.06 33.10 -8.33
CA GLY A 968 -18.49 33.28 -8.17
C GLY A 968 -18.89 33.33 -6.69
N LEU A 969 -18.39 32.38 -5.91
CA LEU A 969 -18.61 32.32 -4.46
C LEU A 969 -17.98 33.52 -3.74
N LEU A 970 -16.75 33.90 -4.07
CA LEU A 970 -16.07 35.05 -3.47
C LEU A 970 -16.84 36.35 -3.73
N CYS A 971 -17.36 36.52 -4.96
CA CYS A 971 -18.19 37.65 -5.33
C CYS A 971 -19.54 37.67 -4.58
N LEU A 972 -20.13 36.50 -4.31
CA LEU A 972 -21.38 36.38 -3.58
C LEU A 972 -21.21 36.67 -2.08
N ASN A 973 -20.17 36.10 -1.48
CA ASN A 973 -20.00 36.05 -0.03
C ASN A 973 -19.22 37.24 0.54
N SER A 974 -18.25 37.81 -0.18
CA SER A 974 -17.46 38.92 0.32
C SER A 974 -18.27 40.21 0.48
N ASN A 975 -17.96 40.97 1.54
CA ASN A 975 -18.47 42.31 1.80
C ASN A 975 -17.52 43.42 1.35
N ASP A 976 -16.35 43.10 0.78
CA ASP A 976 -15.45 44.10 0.18
C ASP A 976 -15.95 44.51 -1.21
N ALA A 977 -17.00 45.34 -1.23
CA ALA A 977 -17.63 45.80 -2.46
C ALA A 977 -16.64 46.53 -3.40
N LYS A 978 -15.58 47.14 -2.87
CA LYS A 978 -14.60 47.85 -3.70
C LYS A 978 -13.77 46.87 -4.51
N GLU A 979 -13.20 45.86 -3.85
CA GLU A 979 -12.43 44.81 -4.54
C GLU A 979 -13.32 43.97 -5.44
N VAL A 980 -14.48 43.52 -4.96
CA VAL A 980 -15.40 42.68 -5.74
C VAL A 980 -15.87 43.41 -7.01
N LEU A 981 -16.51 44.58 -6.87
CA LEU A 981 -17.07 45.29 -8.02
C LEU A 981 -15.98 45.86 -8.95
N GLY A 982 -14.81 46.22 -8.41
CA GLY A 982 -13.67 46.68 -9.19
C GLY A 982 -13.15 45.65 -10.18
N ASN A 983 -13.43 44.35 -9.94
CA ASN A 983 -12.95 43.24 -10.75
C ASN A 983 -14.00 42.64 -11.70
N TYR A 984 -15.27 43.05 -11.63
CA TYR A 984 -16.36 42.47 -12.44
C TYR A 984 -16.08 42.50 -13.95
N ASN A 985 -15.58 43.62 -14.48
CA ASN A 985 -15.26 43.74 -15.90
C ASN A 985 -14.14 42.78 -16.32
N THR A 986 -13.11 42.61 -15.48
CA THR A 986 -12.00 41.68 -15.76
C THR A 986 -12.47 40.24 -15.77
N ILE A 987 -13.34 39.88 -14.81
CA ILE A 987 -13.93 38.53 -14.73
C ILE A 987 -14.77 38.26 -15.99
N LEU A 988 -15.67 39.18 -16.35
CA LEU A 988 -16.52 39.04 -17.54
C LEU A 988 -15.71 38.94 -18.83
N GLN A 989 -14.66 39.75 -19.00
CA GLN A 989 -13.76 39.68 -20.16
C GLN A 989 -13.05 38.33 -20.27
N THR A 990 -12.76 37.69 -19.13
CA THR A 990 -12.10 36.37 -19.11
C THR A 990 -13.10 35.24 -19.38
N LEU A 991 -14.33 35.36 -18.88
CA LEU A 991 -15.40 34.37 -19.08
C LEU A 991 -16.04 34.45 -20.47
N GLU A 992 -16.13 35.64 -21.08
CA GLU A 992 -16.82 35.85 -22.37
C GLU A 992 -16.39 34.85 -23.47
N PRO A 993 -15.08 34.61 -23.73
CA PRO A 993 -14.66 33.63 -24.72
C PRO A 993 -15.10 32.20 -24.40
N LEU A 994 -15.22 31.85 -23.11
CA LEU A 994 -15.68 30.54 -22.67
C LEU A 994 -17.17 30.38 -22.96
N LEU A 995 -17.98 31.37 -22.59
CA LEU A 995 -19.43 31.39 -22.82
C LEU A 995 -19.79 31.41 -24.33
N ALA A 996 -18.90 31.93 -25.18
CA ALA A 996 -19.10 32.01 -26.63
C ALA A 996 -18.70 30.72 -27.38
N LYS A 997 -17.84 29.88 -26.79
CA LYS A 997 -17.26 28.69 -27.45
C LYS A 997 -18.08 27.44 -27.13
N GLN A 998 -19.18 27.23 -27.85
CA GLN A 998 -19.93 25.97 -27.78
C GLN A 998 -19.42 24.99 -28.84
N SER A 999 -18.71 23.94 -28.41
CA SER A 999 -18.46 22.78 -29.26
C SER A 999 -19.78 22.10 -29.61
N ALA A 1000 -19.89 21.51 -30.80
CA ALA A 1000 -21.04 20.69 -31.17
C ALA A 1000 -21.15 19.42 -30.30
N SER A 1001 -20.00 18.98 -29.76
CA SER A 1001 -19.88 17.88 -28.80
C SER A 1001 -18.77 18.27 -27.80
N PRO A 1002 -19.09 19.00 -26.71
CA PRO A 1002 -18.11 19.35 -25.69
C PRO A 1002 -17.67 18.10 -24.93
N SER A 1003 -16.42 18.07 -24.45
CA SER A 1003 -16.02 17.07 -23.44
C SER A 1003 -16.70 17.37 -22.09
N GLU A 1004 -16.70 16.40 -21.17
CA GLU A 1004 -17.22 16.57 -19.80
C GLU A 1004 -16.54 17.75 -19.10
N HIS A 1005 -15.20 17.85 -19.14
CA HIS A 1005 -14.48 18.99 -18.56
C HIS A 1005 -14.87 20.35 -19.20
N GLU A 1006 -15.11 20.38 -20.52
CA GLU A 1006 -15.58 21.60 -21.20
C GLU A 1006 -17.01 21.97 -20.79
N ALA A 1007 -17.90 20.98 -20.64
CA ALA A 1007 -19.26 21.19 -20.20
C ALA A 1007 -19.32 21.64 -18.73
N ARG A 1008 -18.55 21.01 -17.84
CA ARG A 1008 -18.39 21.42 -16.44
C ARG A 1008 -17.86 22.84 -16.30
N LEU A 1009 -16.86 23.22 -17.13
CA LEU A 1009 -16.35 24.59 -17.18
C LEU A 1009 -17.44 25.60 -17.57
N LEU A 1010 -18.27 25.28 -18.56
CA LEU A 1010 -19.39 26.14 -18.97
C LEU A 1010 -20.43 26.28 -17.85
N ASP A 1011 -20.73 25.20 -17.15
CA ASP A 1011 -21.69 25.20 -16.04
C ASP A 1011 -21.20 26.07 -14.89
N ASN A 1012 -19.93 25.93 -14.49
CA ASN A 1012 -19.32 26.76 -13.45
C ASN A 1012 -19.13 28.22 -13.87
N ALA A 1013 -18.88 28.49 -15.15
CA ALA A 1013 -18.89 29.86 -15.67
C ALA A 1013 -20.30 30.49 -15.61
N ALA A 1014 -21.34 29.73 -15.97
CA ALA A 1014 -22.73 30.16 -15.86
C ALA A 1014 -23.13 30.43 -14.40
N GLY A 1015 -22.70 29.54 -13.50
CA GLY A 1015 -22.78 29.67 -12.06
C GLY A 1015 -22.13 30.94 -11.51
N CYS A 1016 -20.89 31.21 -11.92
CA CYS A 1016 -20.13 32.41 -11.54
C CYS A 1016 -20.88 33.69 -11.91
N VAL A 1017 -21.29 33.80 -13.18
CA VAL A 1017 -22.03 34.96 -13.68
C VAL A 1017 -23.36 35.12 -12.95
N SER A 1018 -24.07 34.01 -12.68
CA SER A 1018 -25.34 34.04 -11.95
C SER A 1018 -25.18 34.58 -10.53
N ARG A 1019 -24.14 34.16 -9.80
CA ARG A 1019 -23.81 34.69 -8.46
C ARG A 1019 -23.45 36.19 -8.50
N MET A 1020 -22.69 36.64 -9.51
CA MET A 1020 -22.38 38.07 -9.71
C MET A 1020 -23.64 38.90 -9.96
N ILE A 1021 -24.53 38.44 -10.84
CA ILE A 1021 -25.80 39.11 -11.14
C ILE A 1021 -26.70 39.15 -9.90
N LYS A 1022 -26.77 38.05 -9.14
CA LYS A 1022 -27.56 37.97 -7.90
C LYS A 1022 -27.08 38.98 -6.85
N LYS A 1023 -25.76 39.17 -6.71
CA LYS A 1023 -25.18 40.10 -5.72
C LYS A 1023 -25.32 41.57 -6.13
N ALA A 1024 -25.02 41.91 -7.39
CA ALA A 1024 -24.96 43.29 -7.86
C ALA A 1024 -25.44 43.42 -9.32
N PRO A 1025 -26.74 43.27 -9.60
CA PRO A 1025 -27.27 43.22 -10.97
C PRO A 1025 -27.03 44.51 -11.76
N GLN A 1026 -26.97 45.66 -11.09
CA GLN A 1026 -26.70 46.97 -11.71
C GLN A 1026 -25.24 47.14 -12.17
N ASN A 1027 -24.34 46.25 -11.75
CA ASN A 1027 -22.92 46.28 -12.09
C ASN A 1027 -22.55 45.29 -13.20
N VAL A 1028 -23.52 44.56 -13.75
CA VAL A 1028 -23.35 43.62 -14.86
C VAL A 1028 -24.13 44.16 -16.07
N PRO A 1029 -23.56 44.19 -17.29
CA PRO A 1029 -24.26 44.60 -18.50
C PRO A 1029 -25.29 43.53 -18.93
N LEU A 1030 -26.45 43.52 -18.27
CA LEU A 1030 -27.46 42.45 -18.41
C LEU A 1030 -27.94 42.25 -19.85
N GLU A 1031 -28.03 43.31 -20.65
CA GLU A 1031 -28.45 43.23 -22.07
C GLU A 1031 -27.51 42.38 -22.92
N GLU A 1032 -26.22 42.35 -22.57
CA GLU A 1032 -25.19 41.58 -23.29
C GLU A 1032 -25.01 40.19 -22.67
N VAL A 1033 -25.05 40.11 -21.33
CA VAL A 1033 -24.69 38.91 -20.57
C VAL A 1033 -25.84 37.91 -20.48
N LEU A 1034 -27.07 38.35 -20.18
CA LEU A 1034 -28.20 37.42 -19.97
C LEU A 1034 -28.52 36.57 -21.20
N PRO A 1035 -28.58 37.09 -22.43
CA PRO A 1035 -28.86 36.26 -23.60
C PRO A 1035 -27.84 35.14 -23.80
N ARG A 1036 -26.57 35.39 -23.47
CA ARG A 1036 -25.46 34.42 -23.55
C ARG A 1036 -25.52 33.38 -22.45
N LEU A 1037 -25.85 33.80 -21.23
CA LEU A 1037 -26.08 32.87 -20.14
C LEU A 1037 -27.23 31.90 -20.46
N VAL A 1038 -28.31 32.41 -21.07
CA VAL A 1038 -29.44 31.58 -21.52
C VAL A 1038 -29.05 30.63 -22.67
N ASP A 1039 -28.06 30.97 -23.50
CA ASP A 1039 -27.54 30.06 -24.55
C ASP A 1039 -26.89 28.79 -23.96
N ILE A 1040 -26.44 28.82 -22.70
CA ILE A 1040 -25.77 27.69 -22.04
C ILE A 1040 -26.79 26.74 -21.41
N LEU A 1041 -27.95 27.25 -21.01
CA LEU A 1041 -28.94 26.46 -20.28
C LEU A 1041 -29.69 25.47 -21.18
N PRO A 1042 -30.06 24.29 -20.65
CA PRO A 1042 -29.77 23.81 -19.30
C PRO A 1042 -28.33 23.32 -19.14
N LEU A 1043 -27.85 23.36 -17.90
CA LEU A 1043 -26.56 22.81 -17.48
C LEU A 1043 -26.50 21.29 -17.74
N LYS A 1044 -25.30 20.74 -17.83
CA LYS A 1044 -25.10 19.36 -18.31
C LYS A 1044 -24.35 18.46 -17.33
N GLU A 1045 -23.32 18.99 -16.68
CA GLU A 1045 -22.42 18.24 -15.81
C GLU A 1045 -22.51 18.71 -14.35
N ASP A 1046 -22.34 20.00 -14.08
CA ASP A 1046 -22.34 20.53 -12.72
C ASP A 1046 -23.73 21.04 -12.31
N PHE A 1047 -24.61 20.12 -11.92
CA PHE A 1047 -25.97 20.48 -11.51
C PHE A 1047 -26.04 21.28 -10.20
N ARG A 1048 -24.96 21.35 -9.40
CA ARG A 1048 -24.91 22.24 -8.22
C ARG A 1048 -25.11 23.70 -8.64
N GLU A 1049 -24.70 24.05 -9.85
CA GLU A 1049 -24.82 25.40 -10.40
C GLU A 1049 -26.24 25.77 -10.85
N ASN A 1050 -27.18 24.81 -10.89
CA ASN A 1050 -28.58 25.14 -11.15
C ASN A 1050 -29.17 26.02 -10.04
N GLU A 1051 -28.81 25.80 -8.77
CA GLU A 1051 -29.31 26.60 -7.64
C GLU A 1051 -29.01 28.10 -7.80
N PRO A 1052 -27.75 28.56 -7.97
CA PRO A 1052 -27.45 29.97 -8.16
C PRO A 1052 -28.04 30.54 -9.46
N VAL A 1053 -28.13 29.75 -10.53
CA VAL A 1053 -28.76 30.15 -11.80
C VAL A 1053 -30.25 30.45 -11.59
N PHE A 1054 -31.00 29.53 -11.01
CA PHE A 1054 -32.45 29.70 -10.84
C PHE A 1054 -32.80 30.70 -9.76
N ASP A 1055 -32.00 30.81 -8.69
CA ASP A 1055 -32.14 31.88 -7.71
C ASP A 1055 -31.99 33.26 -8.36
N MET A 1056 -31.00 33.43 -9.25
CA MET A 1056 -30.79 34.66 -10.00
C MET A 1056 -31.98 34.97 -10.92
N ILE A 1057 -32.47 33.97 -11.67
CA ILE A 1057 -33.63 34.11 -12.56
C ILE A 1057 -34.86 34.56 -11.75
N VAL A 1058 -35.17 33.86 -10.65
CA VAL A 1058 -36.29 34.18 -9.77
C VAL A 1058 -36.17 35.60 -9.21
N ALA A 1059 -34.99 36.00 -8.73
CA ALA A 1059 -34.75 37.33 -8.20
C ALA A 1059 -34.98 38.43 -9.25
N LEU A 1060 -34.55 38.22 -10.50
CA LEU A 1060 -34.77 39.19 -11.58
C LEU A 1060 -36.26 39.30 -11.99
N TYR A 1061 -37.01 38.19 -11.98
CA TYR A 1061 -38.46 38.24 -12.20
C TYR A 1061 -39.19 38.97 -11.08
N GLN A 1062 -38.82 38.72 -9.81
CA GLN A 1062 -39.35 39.44 -8.66
C GLN A 1062 -39.06 40.94 -8.73
N ALA A 1063 -37.89 41.32 -9.25
CA ALA A 1063 -37.50 42.70 -9.50
C ALA A 1063 -38.14 43.33 -10.76
N GLN A 1064 -38.99 42.61 -11.49
CA GLN A 1064 -39.60 43.04 -12.76
C GLN A 1064 -38.56 43.50 -13.81
N ASN A 1065 -37.41 42.83 -13.88
CA ASN A 1065 -36.35 43.19 -14.81
C ASN A 1065 -36.75 42.94 -16.27
N SER A 1066 -36.74 43.99 -17.10
CA SER A 1066 -37.21 43.92 -18.49
C SER A 1066 -36.35 43.03 -19.40
N VAL A 1067 -35.04 42.93 -19.14
CA VAL A 1067 -34.13 42.11 -19.95
C VAL A 1067 -34.42 40.62 -19.71
N MET A 1068 -34.57 40.22 -18.45
CA MET A 1068 -34.93 38.85 -18.08
C MET A 1068 -36.32 38.46 -18.60
N GLN A 1069 -37.31 39.36 -18.46
CA GLN A 1069 -38.65 39.14 -19.05
C GLN A 1069 -38.58 38.95 -20.58
N GLY A 1070 -37.66 39.65 -21.26
CA GLY A 1070 -37.40 39.45 -22.68
C GLY A 1070 -36.85 38.05 -23.05
N GLN A 1071 -36.29 37.30 -22.10
CA GLN A 1071 -35.79 35.93 -22.31
C GLN A 1071 -36.84 34.85 -22.01
N THR A 1072 -38.05 35.20 -21.57
CA THR A 1072 -39.09 34.23 -21.12
C THR A 1072 -39.32 33.09 -22.12
N GLU A 1073 -39.50 33.40 -23.41
CA GLU A 1073 -39.78 32.38 -24.43
C GLU A 1073 -38.64 31.37 -24.58
N ARG A 1074 -37.39 31.81 -24.36
CA ARG A 1074 -36.19 30.97 -24.46
C ARG A 1074 -35.97 30.11 -23.21
N LEU A 1075 -36.44 30.59 -22.05
CA LEU A 1075 -36.32 29.89 -20.77
C LEU A 1075 -37.40 28.82 -20.57
N MET A 1076 -38.55 28.93 -21.23
CA MET A 1076 -39.64 27.95 -21.07
C MET A 1076 -39.21 26.50 -21.39
N PRO A 1077 -38.50 26.21 -22.50
CA PRO A 1077 -37.95 24.87 -22.76
C PRO A 1077 -36.91 24.42 -21.73
N VAL A 1078 -36.12 25.35 -21.19
CA VAL A 1078 -35.13 25.07 -20.14
C VAL A 1078 -35.85 24.59 -18.88
N PHE A 1079 -36.88 25.31 -18.43
CA PHE A 1079 -37.67 24.92 -17.25
C PHE A 1079 -38.32 23.55 -17.41
N GLU A 1080 -38.85 23.25 -18.60
CA GLU A 1080 -39.42 21.94 -18.89
C GLU A 1080 -38.35 20.83 -18.80
N LYS A 1081 -37.16 21.09 -19.35
CA LYS A 1081 -36.06 20.13 -19.31
C LYS A 1081 -35.52 19.90 -17.90
N VAL A 1082 -35.32 20.95 -17.09
CA VAL A 1082 -34.77 20.79 -15.72
C VAL A 1082 -35.76 20.25 -14.69
N LEU A 1083 -37.07 20.33 -14.98
CA LEU A 1083 -38.10 19.68 -14.17
C LEU A 1083 -38.33 18.22 -14.58
N GLY A 1084 -37.70 17.76 -15.68
CA GLY A 1084 -37.67 16.37 -16.12
C GLY A 1084 -36.46 15.62 -15.57
N PRO A 1085 -36.26 14.36 -15.99
CA PRO A 1085 -35.09 13.57 -15.61
C PRO A 1085 -33.76 14.15 -16.13
N PRO A 1086 -32.63 13.95 -15.42
CA PRO A 1086 -32.54 13.31 -14.10
C PRO A 1086 -33.16 14.19 -13.01
N GLU A 1087 -33.91 13.60 -12.06
CA GLU A 1087 -34.64 14.38 -11.05
C GLU A 1087 -33.71 15.10 -10.06
N GLU A 1088 -32.50 14.59 -9.89
CA GLU A 1088 -31.47 15.06 -8.96
C GLU A 1088 -30.78 16.34 -9.43
N GLN A 1089 -31.03 16.80 -10.67
CA GLN A 1089 -30.44 18.02 -11.19
C GLN A 1089 -30.89 19.29 -10.44
N LEU A 1090 -31.93 19.21 -9.59
CA LEU A 1090 -32.41 20.29 -8.74
C LEU A 1090 -32.61 19.81 -7.29
N SER A 1091 -32.14 20.59 -6.32
CA SER A 1091 -32.55 20.40 -4.92
C SER A 1091 -34.05 20.64 -4.75
N ASP A 1092 -34.68 20.01 -3.75
CA ASP A 1092 -36.12 20.17 -3.47
C ASP A 1092 -36.55 21.63 -3.35
N GLU A 1093 -35.71 22.45 -2.71
CA GLU A 1093 -35.94 23.89 -2.58
C GLU A 1093 -35.93 24.57 -3.95
N THR A 1094 -34.90 24.30 -4.78
CA THR A 1094 -34.75 24.90 -6.11
C THR A 1094 -35.87 24.43 -7.05
N LYS A 1095 -36.23 23.15 -7.03
CA LYS A 1095 -37.36 22.58 -7.75
C LYS A 1095 -38.66 23.30 -7.40
N GLY A 1096 -38.89 23.56 -6.11
CA GLY A 1096 -40.01 24.35 -5.63
C GLY A 1096 -40.03 25.79 -6.20
N LYS A 1097 -38.89 26.48 -6.19
CA LYS A 1097 -38.73 27.83 -6.77
C LYS A 1097 -39.03 27.84 -8.27
N VAL A 1098 -38.48 26.89 -9.02
CA VAL A 1098 -38.69 26.77 -10.49
C VAL A 1098 -40.16 26.49 -10.82
N GLN A 1099 -40.80 25.57 -10.09
CA GLN A 1099 -42.23 25.28 -10.29
C GLN A 1099 -43.12 26.51 -10.02
N GLN A 1100 -42.85 27.26 -8.96
CA GLN A 1100 -43.57 28.50 -8.65
C GLN A 1100 -43.38 29.54 -9.75
N LEU A 1101 -42.15 29.69 -10.27
CA LEU A 1101 -41.86 30.59 -11.38
C LEU A 1101 -42.62 30.18 -12.66
N VAL A 1102 -42.62 28.89 -13.02
CA VAL A 1102 -43.38 28.39 -14.18
C VAL A 1102 -44.88 28.66 -14.02
N GLN A 1103 -45.43 28.48 -12.81
CA GLN A 1103 -46.83 28.81 -12.53
C GLN A 1103 -47.12 30.31 -12.68
N TYR A 1104 -46.19 31.17 -12.27
CA TYR A 1104 -46.31 32.62 -12.42
C TYR A 1104 -46.29 33.03 -13.90
N LEU A 1105 -45.39 32.47 -14.72
CA LEU A 1105 -45.24 32.82 -16.14
C LEU A 1105 -46.37 32.30 -17.04
N ARG A 1106 -47.14 31.30 -16.58
CA ARG A 1106 -48.32 30.77 -17.29
C ARG A 1106 -49.61 31.56 -17.02
N ARG A 1107 -49.61 32.50 -16.08
CA ARG A 1107 -50.74 33.38 -15.77
C ARG A 1107 -50.65 34.67 -16.59
#